data_AF-A0A7G4RKZ6-F1
#
_entry.id   AF-A0A7G4RKZ6-F1
#
_cell.length_a   1.000
_cell.length_b   1.000
_cell.length_c   1.000
_cell.angle_alpha   90.00
_cell.angle_beta   90.00
_cell.angle_gamma   90.00
#
_symmetry.space_group_name_H-M   'P 1'
#
loop_
_entity.id
_entity.type
_entity.pdbx_description
1 polymer ?
#
loop_
_entity_poly.entity_id
_entity_poly.type
_entity_poly.pdbx_seq_one_letter_code
_entity_poly.pdbx_strand_id
1 'polypeptide(L)'
;MPFIVQGNAQQMFQAFGQDWAIAEQKNDIKIIYREVINFLGSIPQAIKHLNIWQKKASGSHFLQGNMTAGNLAYLFGPQPLKKKDETLEVYHAQLIRQDFAYINDAEEDCGLVVMYRKDDPTQWIIGLMKKGHAVPQDREIICAASFDLQPFITVPGSGISISSGYSLDPLLNQIGSALPKYLIQKAFKDNGINLRFQRIALLMKKLHVGQDAATVRTPIPFRDFNLRDLFAENPAIDLLFHYKILNELSLPVPLIEQLLKPSSPLCKEILEIKFTDDERINKSLLKITIIFYEKGLLEQNRELLKNFEFIKKFSGFMWNETQIKLLPFLIQQNYPEDLIRLILSDDAYYQAIDTLVTLEPALTEDVPQFFKDPKKLEELRFIHSLPDEDCKRLCLIFWVKGSLSADGYQRIIDATKDYPLMASTLVALDQRKTHNIEELERVALVPRRHLQESILKHFSNELSDLHDVPARLRELRPLELEAASKALLLLRESGVGKVEVKDRGIGPAIEPKAYHLVLGKNSQGQALRLFLPQLKHIEENTRKVLIKVLYAGVQNGIQTQGNAVLAITDPVQLALAINLRERFICVSQMQDLKLKTEMVEFAAEEENEKAQRFRQVILRVEAQCKIIHERLSGDGSYRATYEKWQQAEEAYRISLYTIAYKMLLNPSIAKDMRTELKKAEKKILDIVDPESDSYIYKAIIVLANIVIAACSLLGANGYKYHKTGNFWFFNQTSSGEELRALDKEVLSLIEPETMDENEWWSFNPCCEMS
;
A
#
# COMPACT_ATOMS: atom_id res chain seq x y z
N MET A 1 38.76 -35.44 -9.56
CA MET A 1 38.99 -34.86 -8.22
C MET A 1 38.80 -33.35 -8.33
N PRO A 2 37.81 -32.75 -7.66
CA PRO A 2 37.66 -31.30 -7.64
C PRO A 2 38.85 -30.58 -6.98
N PHE A 3 39.24 -29.44 -7.54
CA PHE A 3 40.18 -28.49 -6.96
C PHE A 3 39.39 -27.27 -6.49
N ILE A 4 39.63 -26.84 -5.25
CA ILE A 4 38.91 -25.74 -4.61
C ILE A 4 39.89 -24.65 -4.21
N VAL A 5 39.58 -23.43 -4.59
CA VAL A 5 40.30 -22.21 -4.19
C VAL A 5 39.35 -21.28 -3.47
N GLN A 6 39.79 -20.69 -2.36
CA GLN A 6 39.00 -19.77 -1.55
C GLN A 6 39.82 -18.54 -1.14
N GLY A 7 39.16 -17.38 -1.11
CA GLY A 7 39.70 -16.10 -0.68
C GLY A 7 38.65 -15.01 -0.76
N ASN A 8 38.99 -13.76 -0.46
CA ASN A 8 38.14 -12.63 -0.79
C ASN A 8 38.35 -12.16 -2.25
N ALA A 9 37.50 -11.28 -2.78
CA ALA A 9 37.61 -10.82 -4.15
C ALA A 9 38.94 -10.11 -4.44
N GLN A 10 39.46 -9.32 -3.50
CA GLN A 10 40.78 -8.70 -3.65
C GLN A 10 41.86 -9.75 -3.91
N GLN A 11 41.94 -10.75 -3.03
CA GLN A 11 42.94 -11.82 -3.09
C GLN A 11 42.76 -12.69 -4.33
N MET A 12 41.52 -13.08 -4.66
CA MET A 12 41.21 -13.96 -5.78
C MET A 12 41.52 -13.32 -7.12
N PHE A 13 41.02 -12.11 -7.39
CA PHE A 13 41.30 -11.47 -8.69
C PHE A 13 42.79 -11.13 -8.84
N GLN A 14 43.49 -10.76 -7.77
CA GLN A 14 44.95 -10.57 -7.79
C GLN A 14 45.72 -11.87 -8.06
N ALA A 15 45.36 -12.96 -7.41
CA ALA A 15 46.01 -14.26 -7.58
C ALA A 15 46.01 -14.73 -9.04
N PHE A 16 44.92 -14.45 -9.76
CA PHE A 16 44.72 -14.81 -11.17
C PHE A 16 45.13 -13.71 -12.16
N GLY A 17 45.74 -12.60 -11.69
CA GLY A 17 46.23 -11.51 -12.54
C GLY A 17 45.12 -10.67 -13.19
N GLN A 18 43.97 -10.55 -12.53
CA GLN A 18 42.75 -9.91 -13.02
C GLN A 18 42.36 -8.68 -12.16
N ASP A 19 43.34 -7.93 -11.65
CA ASP A 19 43.15 -6.73 -10.81
C ASP A 19 42.14 -5.71 -11.37
N TRP A 20 42.03 -5.62 -12.70
CA TRP A 20 41.09 -4.71 -13.36
C TRP A 20 39.63 -4.98 -12.98
N ALA A 21 39.26 -6.22 -12.63
CA ALA A 21 37.90 -6.61 -12.29
C ALA A 21 37.43 -6.10 -10.91
N ILE A 22 38.38 -5.67 -10.07
CA ILE A 22 38.14 -5.10 -8.74
C ILE A 22 38.58 -3.64 -8.63
N ALA A 23 39.13 -3.08 -9.72
CA ALA A 23 39.58 -1.70 -9.78
C ALA A 23 38.43 -0.74 -9.48
N GLU A 24 38.77 0.39 -8.86
CA GLU A 24 37.81 1.45 -8.61
C GLU A 24 37.42 2.12 -9.94
N GLN A 25 36.17 1.93 -10.35
CA GLN A 25 35.58 2.62 -11.51
C GLN A 25 34.77 3.81 -10.98
N LYS A 26 34.74 4.93 -11.71
CA LYS A 26 34.02 6.13 -11.28
C LYS A 26 32.50 5.85 -11.24
N ASN A 27 32.00 5.57 -10.05
CA ASN A 27 30.60 5.45 -9.61
C ASN A 27 29.55 5.11 -10.69
N ASP A 28 29.49 3.83 -11.08
CA ASP A 28 28.60 3.31 -12.13
C ASP A 28 27.27 2.74 -11.60
N ILE A 29 26.65 3.45 -10.65
CA ILE A 29 25.32 3.08 -10.11
C ILE A 29 24.29 2.87 -11.23
N LYS A 30 24.39 3.60 -12.34
CA LYS A 30 23.49 3.44 -13.49
C LYS A 30 23.55 2.04 -14.12
N ILE A 31 24.68 1.35 -14.05
CA ILE A 31 24.83 -0.01 -14.59
C ILE A 31 24.09 -1.01 -13.70
N ILE A 32 24.18 -0.85 -12.37
CA ILE A 32 23.43 -1.65 -11.38
C ILE A 32 21.93 -1.63 -11.69
N TYR A 33 21.37 -0.46 -12.01
CA TYR A 33 19.94 -0.31 -12.31
C TYR A 33 19.51 -0.90 -13.66
N ARG A 34 20.43 -1.16 -14.58
CA ARG A 34 20.14 -1.70 -15.92
C ARG A 34 20.33 -3.21 -16.03
N GLU A 35 21.05 -3.82 -15.10
CA GLU A 35 21.36 -5.26 -15.16
C GLU A 35 20.11 -6.12 -14.90
N VAL A 36 19.96 -7.18 -15.70
CA VAL A 36 18.94 -8.22 -15.51
C VAL A 36 19.54 -9.29 -14.61
N ILE A 37 18.90 -9.56 -13.48
CA ILE A 37 19.39 -10.50 -12.49
C ILE A 37 18.57 -11.79 -12.61
N ASN A 38 19.23 -12.92 -12.84
CA ASN A 38 18.60 -14.22 -12.66
C ASN A 38 18.57 -14.56 -11.17
N PHE A 39 17.39 -14.64 -10.56
CA PHE A 39 17.23 -14.85 -9.13
C PHE A 39 16.52 -16.18 -8.84
N LEU A 40 17.08 -16.96 -7.93
CA LEU A 40 16.55 -18.25 -7.50
C LEU A 40 16.13 -18.17 -6.02
N GLY A 41 14.84 -18.00 -5.76
CA GLY A 41 14.33 -17.97 -4.39
C GLY A 41 12.88 -17.50 -4.28
N SER A 42 12.42 -17.34 -3.04
CA SER A 42 11.08 -16.85 -2.71
C SER A 42 10.90 -15.35 -3.00
N ILE A 43 9.65 -14.87 -3.02
CA ILE A 43 9.36 -13.44 -3.19
C ILE A 43 10.01 -12.59 -2.08
N PRO A 44 9.90 -12.93 -0.77
CA PRO A 44 10.59 -12.16 0.28
C PRO A 44 12.09 -12.07 0.08
N GLN A 45 12.74 -13.16 -0.34
CA GLN A 45 14.17 -13.19 -0.62
C GLN A 45 14.53 -12.32 -1.84
N ALA A 46 13.71 -12.33 -2.91
CA ALA A 46 13.90 -11.47 -4.07
C ALA A 46 13.80 -9.98 -3.68
N ILE A 47 12.78 -9.61 -2.90
CA ILE A 47 12.61 -8.24 -2.40
C ILE A 47 13.81 -7.84 -1.54
N LYS A 48 14.32 -8.75 -0.71
CA LYS A 48 15.51 -8.50 0.12
C LYS A 48 16.76 -8.27 -0.73
N HIS A 49 17.00 -9.12 -1.74
CA HIS A 49 18.09 -8.96 -2.69
C HIS A 49 18.06 -7.58 -3.36
N LEU A 50 16.90 -7.16 -3.89
CA LEU A 50 16.74 -5.84 -4.49
C LEU A 50 17.02 -4.71 -3.49
N ASN A 51 16.50 -4.81 -2.27
CA ASN A 51 16.75 -3.82 -1.21
C ASN A 51 18.25 -3.69 -0.86
N ILE A 52 18.99 -4.79 -0.83
CA ILE A 52 20.44 -4.78 -0.59
C ILE A 52 21.14 -4.01 -1.72
N TRP A 53 20.84 -4.34 -2.97
CA TRP A 53 21.45 -3.69 -4.12
C TRP A 53 21.03 -2.23 -4.32
N GLN A 54 19.82 -1.85 -3.92
CA GLN A 54 19.35 -0.46 -3.92
C GLN A 54 20.00 0.40 -2.83
N LYS A 55 20.18 -0.15 -1.61
CA LYS A 55 20.52 0.64 -0.41
C LYS A 55 21.96 0.51 0.05
N LYS A 56 22.62 -0.61 -0.22
CA LYS A 56 23.92 -0.98 0.37
C LYS A 56 25.04 -1.17 -0.65
N ALA A 57 24.73 -1.21 -1.95
CA ALA A 57 25.74 -1.46 -2.97
C ALA A 57 26.72 -0.29 -3.12
N SER A 58 28.01 -0.59 -3.15
CA SER A 58 29.03 0.38 -3.56
C SER A 58 29.17 0.38 -5.08
N GLY A 59 28.80 1.48 -5.72
CA GLY A 59 28.96 1.66 -7.18
C GLY A 59 30.40 1.82 -7.65
N SER A 60 31.36 2.07 -6.74
CA SER A 60 32.76 2.34 -7.11
C SER A 60 33.57 1.08 -7.47
N HIS A 61 33.15 -0.10 -6.99
CA HIS A 61 33.80 -1.39 -7.29
C HIS A 61 32.85 -2.37 -7.96
N PHE A 62 31.82 -1.85 -8.62
CA PHE A 62 30.83 -2.67 -9.29
C PHE A 62 31.37 -3.17 -10.63
N LEU A 63 31.16 -4.46 -10.90
CA LEU A 63 31.37 -5.07 -12.20
C LEU A 63 30.12 -5.86 -12.55
N GLN A 64 29.74 -5.84 -13.84
CA GLN A 64 28.62 -6.61 -14.33
C GLN A 64 28.78 -8.10 -13.95
N GLY A 65 27.72 -8.70 -13.43
CA GLY A 65 27.72 -10.06 -12.89
C GLY A 65 28.04 -10.15 -11.40
N ASN A 66 28.34 -9.05 -10.70
CA ASN A 66 28.54 -9.10 -9.25
C ASN A 66 27.29 -9.60 -8.50
N MET A 67 26.09 -9.34 -9.01
CA MET A 67 24.85 -9.73 -8.35
C MET A 67 24.60 -11.24 -8.42
N THR A 68 25.13 -11.91 -9.44
CA THR A 68 24.89 -13.33 -9.73
C THR A 68 26.14 -14.21 -9.61
N ALA A 69 27.29 -13.61 -9.26
CA ALA A 69 28.63 -14.21 -9.38
C ALA A 69 29.08 -14.52 -10.83
N GLY A 70 28.37 -13.99 -11.83
CA GLY A 70 28.75 -14.13 -13.24
C GLY A 70 30.12 -13.50 -13.57
N ASN A 71 30.55 -12.50 -12.79
CA ASN A 71 31.87 -11.87 -12.90
C ASN A 71 33.03 -12.85 -12.63
N LEU A 72 32.81 -13.95 -11.91
CA LEU A 72 33.86 -14.93 -11.62
C LEU A 72 34.37 -15.65 -12.88
N ALA A 73 33.64 -15.58 -14.00
CA ALA A 73 34.10 -16.06 -15.29
C ALA A 73 35.41 -15.38 -15.74
N TYR A 74 35.66 -14.13 -15.31
CA TYR A 74 36.86 -13.37 -15.67
C TYR A 74 38.14 -13.88 -15.01
N LEU A 75 38.05 -14.68 -13.93
CA LEU A 75 39.23 -15.26 -13.25
C LEU A 75 40.11 -16.07 -14.21
N PHE A 76 39.51 -16.66 -15.25
CA PHE A 76 40.20 -17.56 -16.18
C PHE A 76 40.45 -16.91 -17.55
N GLY A 77 40.39 -15.58 -17.61
CA GLY A 77 40.54 -14.81 -18.84
C GLY A 77 39.28 -14.79 -19.71
N PRO A 78 39.37 -14.34 -20.98
CA PRO A 78 38.21 -14.09 -21.83
C PRO A 78 37.50 -15.36 -22.33
N GLN A 79 38.16 -16.53 -22.25
CA GLN A 79 37.71 -17.77 -22.87
C GLN A 79 37.89 -18.97 -21.91
N PRO A 80 37.24 -18.97 -20.73
CA PRO A 80 37.31 -20.09 -19.77
C PRO A 80 36.94 -21.43 -20.43
N LEU A 81 37.69 -22.49 -20.19
CA LEU A 81 37.44 -23.86 -20.73
C LEU A 81 37.59 -24.01 -22.26
N LYS A 82 38.16 -23.05 -22.97
CA LYS A 82 38.43 -23.20 -24.40
C LYS A 82 39.52 -24.25 -24.63
N LYS A 83 39.30 -25.17 -25.57
CA LYS A 83 40.29 -26.19 -25.93
C LYS A 83 41.41 -25.57 -26.78
N LYS A 84 42.60 -26.15 -26.71
CA LYS A 84 43.73 -25.75 -27.56
C LYS A 84 43.32 -25.91 -29.03
N ASP A 85 43.62 -24.90 -29.85
CA ASP A 85 43.33 -24.85 -31.30
C ASP A 85 41.83 -24.81 -31.67
N GLU A 86 40.92 -24.62 -30.70
CA GLU A 86 39.48 -24.45 -30.94
C GLU A 86 39.18 -23.05 -31.51
N THR A 87 38.25 -22.95 -32.48
CA THR A 87 37.77 -21.64 -32.95
C THR A 87 36.80 -21.02 -31.94
N LEU A 88 36.60 -19.70 -31.99
CA LEU A 88 35.72 -19.02 -31.05
C LEU A 88 34.26 -19.41 -31.23
N GLU A 89 33.85 -19.65 -32.48
CA GLU A 89 32.49 -20.04 -32.82
C GLU A 89 32.14 -21.40 -32.22
N VAL A 90 33.05 -22.38 -32.33
CA VAL A 90 32.87 -23.72 -31.75
C VAL A 90 32.86 -23.62 -30.22
N TYR A 91 33.79 -22.87 -29.64
CA TYR A 91 33.85 -22.64 -28.21
C TYR A 91 32.54 -22.07 -27.65
N HIS A 92 32.01 -21.01 -28.25
CA HIS A 92 30.76 -20.38 -27.81
C HIS A 92 29.54 -21.29 -27.98
N ALA A 93 29.54 -22.20 -28.96
CA ALA A 93 28.48 -23.18 -29.13
C ALA A 93 28.49 -24.27 -28.03
N GLN A 94 29.67 -24.63 -27.54
CA GLN A 94 29.89 -25.71 -26.57
C GLN A 94 29.90 -25.25 -25.11
N LEU A 95 30.31 -24.01 -24.82
CA LEU A 95 30.31 -23.48 -23.46
C LEU A 95 28.87 -23.20 -22.99
N ILE A 96 28.52 -23.75 -21.83
CA ILE A 96 27.38 -23.28 -21.04
C ILE A 96 27.90 -22.50 -19.85
N ARG A 97 27.32 -21.31 -19.64
CA ARG A 97 27.47 -20.51 -18.43
C ARG A 97 26.08 -20.21 -17.89
N GLN A 98 25.84 -20.62 -16.65
CA GLN A 98 24.60 -20.33 -15.93
C GLN A 98 24.97 -19.65 -14.61
N ASP A 99 24.52 -18.42 -14.43
CA ASP A 99 24.69 -17.67 -13.19
C ASP A 99 23.36 -17.16 -12.63
N PHE A 100 23.28 -17.10 -11.30
CA PHE A 100 22.09 -16.67 -10.58
C PHE A 100 22.40 -16.19 -9.15
N ALA A 101 21.54 -15.30 -8.66
CA ALA A 101 21.54 -14.76 -7.32
C ALA A 101 20.56 -15.52 -6.40
N TYR A 102 20.83 -15.52 -5.10
CA TYR A 102 19.93 -16.03 -4.06
C TYR A 102 20.26 -15.39 -2.70
N ILE A 103 19.35 -15.55 -1.71
CA ILE A 103 19.62 -15.18 -0.31
C ILE A 103 19.82 -16.46 0.49
N ASN A 104 20.93 -16.54 1.23
CA ASN A 104 21.25 -17.70 2.06
C ASN A 104 20.48 -17.69 3.40
N ASP A 105 20.61 -18.76 4.17
CA ASP A 105 19.92 -18.96 5.45
C ASP A 105 20.43 -17.99 6.55
N ALA A 106 21.63 -17.43 6.37
CA ALA A 106 22.19 -16.34 7.18
C ALA A 106 21.76 -14.94 6.67
N GLU A 107 20.81 -14.90 5.74
CA GLU A 107 20.26 -13.69 5.13
C GLU A 107 21.23 -12.85 4.30
N GLU A 108 22.34 -13.44 3.86
CA GLU A 108 23.35 -12.79 3.05
C GLU A 108 23.02 -12.88 1.55
N ASP A 109 23.41 -11.83 0.83
CA ASP A 109 23.35 -11.76 -0.63
C ASP A 109 24.42 -12.66 -1.26
N CYS A 110 23.99 -13.64 -2.06
CA CYS A 110 24.87 -14.65 -2.64
C CYS A 110 24.64 -14.81 -4.15
N GLY A 111 25.69 -15.18 -4.87
CA GLY A 111 25.65 -15.53 -6.29
C GLY A 111 26.36 -16.86 -6.56
N LEU A 112 25.89 -17.59 -7.55
CA LEU A 112 26.48 -18.83 -8.04
C LEU A 112 26.62 -18.78 -9.55
N VAL A 113 27.79 -19.15 -10.06
CA VAL A 113 28.04 -19.41 -11.48
C VAL A 113 28.49 -20.85 -11.69
N VAL A 114 27.94 -21.48 -12.72
CA VAL A 114 28.35 -22.80 -13.18
C VAL A 114 28.72 -22.70 -14.65
N MET A 115 29.95 -23.08 -14.98
CA MET A 115 30.46 -23.15 -16.34
C MET A 115 30.82 -24.59 -16.67
N TYR A 116 30.41 -25.09 -17.82
CA TYR A 116 30.75 -26.44 -18.29
C TYR A 116 30.70 -26.54 -19.80
N ARG A 117 31.32 -27.58 -20.35
CA ARG A 117 31.30 -27.87 -21.78
C ARG A 117 30.24 -28.92 -22.12
N LYS A 118 29.48 -28.72 -23.20
CA LYS A 118 28.50 -29.70 -23.72
C LYS A 118 29.17 -30.93 -24.31
N ASP A 119 30.27 -30.73 -25.03
CA ASP A 119 31.05 -31.78 -25.68
C ASP A 119 31.99 -32.51 -24.73
N ASP A 120 32.23 -31.97 -23.53
CA ASP A 120 33.02 -32.61 -22.48
C ASP A 120 32.49 -32.22 -21.08
N PRO A 121 31.48 -32.95 -20.56
CA PRO A 121 30.86 -32.61 -19.26
C PRO A 121 31.82 -32.77 -18.08
N THR A 122 33.02 -33.34 -18.26
CA THR A 122 34.05 -33.45 -17.23
C THR A 122 34.85 -32.16 -17.06
N GLN A 123 34.73 -31.19 -17.98
CA GLN A 123 35.33 -29.87 -17.87
C GLN A 123 34.32 -28.86 -17.35
N TRP A 124 34.50 -28.44 -16.10
CA TRP A 124 33.58 -27.52 -15.43
C TRP A 124 34.25 -26.68 -14.35
N ILE A 125 33.58 -25.58 -14.01
CA ILE A 125 33.92 -24.63 -12.94
C ILE A 125 32.63 -24.22 -12.22
N ILE A 126 32.63 -24.19 -10.89
CA ILE A 126 31.55 -23.66 -10.06
C ILE A 126 32.12 -22.58 -9.16
N GLY A 127 31.62 -21.36 -9.29
CA GLY A 127 31.99 -20.22 -8.45
C GLY A 127 30.83 -19.83 -7.53
N LEU A 128 31.11 -19.68 -6.24
CA LEU A 128 30.23 -19.10 -5.23
C LEU A 128 30.81 -17.75 -4.82
N MET A 129 29.98 -16.72 -4.76
CA MET A 129 30.34 -15.43 -4.19
C MET A 129 29.30 -15.02 -3.14
N LYS A 130 29.76 -14.53 -1.99
CA LYS A 130 28.90 -13.92 -0.97
C LYS A 130 29.21 -12.43 -0.85
N LYS A 131 28.20 -11.64 -0.48
CA LYS A 131 28.30 -10.20 -0.24
C LYS A 131 28.77 -9.43 -1.49
N GLY A 132 28.27 -9.79 -2.68
CA GLY A 132 28.69 -9.18 -3.95
C GLY A 132 28.56 -7.66 -4.01
N HIS A 133 27.65 -7.09 -3.22
CA HIS A 133 27.41 -5.65 -3.07
C HIS A 133 28.49 -4.90 -2.24
N ALA A 134 29.28 -5.61 -1.42
CA ALA A 134 30.29 -5.02 -0.53
C ALA A 134 31.57 -4.61 -1.29
N VAL A 135 32.57 -4.08 -0.59
CA VAL A 135 33.90 -3.79 -1.15
C VAL A 135 34.71 -5.09 -1.38
N PRO A 136 35.72 -5.11 -2.29
CA PRO A 136 36.42 -6.34 -2.66
C PRO A 136 37.02 -7.16 -1.50
N GLN A 137 37.41 -6.52 -0.40
CA GLN A 137 37.99 -7.20 0.78
C GLN A 137 36.95 -8.01 1.57
N ASP A 138 35.67 -7.64 1.48
CA ASP A 138 34.56 -8.25 2.22
C ASP A 138 33.75 -9.26 1.38
N ARG A 139 34.03 -9.32 0.06
CA ARG A 139 33.41 -10.28 -0.86
C ARG A 139 34.09 -11.63 -0.73
N GLU A 140 33.40 -12.62 -0.17
CA GLU A 140 33.93 -13.99 -0.07
C GLU A 140 33.72 -14.74 -1.38
N ILE A 141 34.76 -15.40 -1.90
CA ILE A 141 34.72 -16.20 -3.12
C ILE A 141 35.23 -17.61 -2.85
N ILE A 142 34.52 -18.59 -3.38
CA ILE A 142 34.92 -19.99 -3.39
C ILE A 142 34.73 -20.51 -4.80
N CYS A 143 35.80 -21.02 -5.42
CA CYS A 143 35.77 -21.58 -6.76
C CYS A 143 36.19 -23.05 -6.72
N ALA A 144 35.38 -23.91 -7.33
CA ALA A 144 35.70 -25.31 -7.56
C ALA A 144 35.85 -25.57 -9.06
N ALA A 145 36.84 -26.36 -9.47
CA ALA A 145 37.04 -26.76 -10.86
C ALA A 145 37.37 -28.25 -10.96
N SER A 146 37.16 -28.83 -12.14
CA SER A 146 37.51 -30.23 -12.42
C SER A 146 38.98 -30.48 -12.73
N PHE A 147 39.76 -29.42 -12.89
CA PHE A 147 41.17 -29.42 -13.23
C PHE A 147 41.97 -28.57 -12.24
N ASP A 148 43.28 -28.77 -12.21
CA ASP A 148 44.17 -28.06 -11.30
C ASP A 148 44.16 -26.56 -11.61
N LEU A 149 43.88 -25.75 -10.58
CA LEU A 149 43.82 -24.30 -10.66
C LEU A 149 45.20 -23.65 -10.42
N GLN A 150 46.19 -24.38 -9.87
CA GLN A 150 47.51 -23.82 -9.60
C GLN A 150 48.21 -23.21 -10.83
N PRO A 151 48.15 -23.81 -12.03
CA PRO A 151 48.78 -23.23 -13.23
C PRO A 151 48.21 -21.87 -13.65
N PHE A 152 47.02 -21.52 -13.18
CA PHE A 152 46.34 -20.26 -13.50
C PHE A 152 46.63 -19.15 -12.47
N ILE A 153 47.33 -19.47 -11.37
CA ILE A 153 47.71 -18.51 -10.34
C ILE A 153 49.03 -17.86 -10.74
N THR A 154 48.96 -16.57 -11.11
CA THR A 154 50.11 -15.79 -11.57
C THR A 154 50.84 -15.08 -10.44
N VAL A 155 50.18 -14.88 -9.29
CA VAL A 155 50.76 -14.20 -8.11
C VAL A 155 50.73 -15.12 -6.88
N PRO A 156 51.85 -15.83 -6.59
CA PRO A 156 51.97 -16.68 -5.40
C PRO A 156 51.90 -15.85 -4.10
N GLY A 157 51.37 -16.44 -3.02
CA GLY A 157 51.33 -15.78 -1.71
C GLY A 157 50.23 -14.72 -1.52
N SER A 158 49.25 -14.68 -2.43
CA SER A 158 48.08 -13.77 -2.43
C SER A 158 47.06 -14.02 -1.30
N GLY A 159 47.37 -14.89 -0.33
CA GLY A 159 46.50 -15.18 0.82
C GLY A 159 45.31 -16.08 0.53
N ILE A 160 45.23 -16.66 -0.67
CA ILE A 160 44.21 -17.64 -1.05
C ILE A 160 44.54 -19.04 -0.51
N SER A 161 43.52 -19.81 -0.16
CA SER A 161 43.66 -21.21 0.22
C SER A 161 43.33 -22.12 -0.97
N ILE A 162 44.12 -23.19 -1.15
CA ILE A 162 43.94 -24.17 -2.22
C ILE A 162 43.83 -25.55 -1.58
N SER A 163 42.84 -26.32 -2.01
CA SER A 163 42.65 -27.71 -1.59
C SER A 163 42.22 -28.57 -2.77
N SER A 164 42.54 -29.85 -2.73
CA SER A 164 42.02 -30.84 -3.67
C SER A 164 41.35 -31.97 -2.90
N GLY A 165 40.32 -32.57 -3.48
CA GLY A 165 39.56 -33.62 -2.80
C GLY A 165 38.78 -34.51 -3.76
N TYR A 166 38.08 -35.48 -3.18
CA TYR A 166 37.21 -36.41 -3.93
C TYR A 166 35.76 -35.93 -4.02
N SER A 167 35.40 -34.85 -3.31
CA SER A 167 34.01 -34.37 -3.18
C SER A 167 33.91 -32.85 -3.32
N LEU A 168 32.73 -32.38 -3.75
CA LEU A 168 32.33 -30.97 -3.76
C LEU A 168 31.80 -30.48 -2.40
N ASP A 169 31.77 -31.33 -1.37
CA ASP A 169 31.22 -30.99 -0.05
C ASP A 169 31.74 -29.68 0.55
N PRO A 170 33.03 -29.31 0.43
CA PRO A 170 33.49 -28.02 0.96
C PRO A 170 32.77 -26.81 0.35
N LEU A 171 32.51 -26.84 -0.97
CA LEU A 171 31.71 -25.81 -1.65
C LEU A 171 30.24 -25.92 -1.26
N LEU A 172 29.67 -27.13 -1.29
CA LEU A 172 28.25 -27.37 -1.01
C LEU A 172 27.83 -26.95 0.40
N ASN A 173 28.74 -27.05 1.37
CA ASN A 173 28.51 -26.61 2.74
C ASN A 173 28.54 -25.09 2.90
N GLN A 174 29.16 -24.37 1.96
CA GLN A 174 29.28 -22.91 1.98
C GLN A 174 28.12 -22.19 1.27
N ILE A 175 27.34 -22.89 0.45
CA ILE A 175 26.18 -22.32 -0.25
C ILE A 175 25.16 -21.74 0.75
N GLY A 176 24.97 -22.40 1.90
CA GLY A 176 24.07 -21.90 2.96
C GLY A 176 22.61 -21.75 2.53
N SER A 177 22.13 -22.52 1.55
CA SER A 177 20.72 -22.52 1.14
C SER A 177 20.33 -23.88 0.57
N ALA A 178 19.22 -24.44 1.03
CA ALA A 178 18.80 -25.80 0.68
C ALA A 178 18.56 -26.00 -0.83
N LEU A 179 17.93 -25.03 -1.51
CA LEU A 179 17.55 -25.16 -2.92
C LEU A 179 18.76 -25.13 -3.87
N PRO A 180 19.62 -24.09 -3.89
CA PRO A 180 20.83 -24.11 -4.72
C PRO A 180 21.74 -25.29 -4.38
N LYS A 181 21.89 -25.65 -3.09
CA LYS A 181 22.70 -26.81 -2.67
C LYS A 181 22.18 -28.10 -3.31
N TYR A 182 20.87 -28.33 -3.24
CA TYR A 182 20.23 -29.49 -3.85
C TYR A 182 20.45 -29.53 -5.38
N LEU A 183 20.28 -28.41 -6.08
CA LEU A 183 20.44 -28.34 -7.53
C LEU A 183 21.87 -28.68 -7.96
N ILE A 184 22.89 -28.13 -7.28
CA ILE A 184 24.29 -28.43 -7.58
C ILE A 184 24.62 -29.90 -7.26
N GLN A 185 24.13 -30.41 -6.12
CA GLN A 185 24.29 -31.83 -5.77
C GLN A 185 23.70 -32.78 -6.81
N LYS A 186 22.56 -32.42 -7.41
CA LYS A 186 21.93 -33.23 -8.48
C LYS A 186 22.57 -33.04 -9.84
N ALA A 187 23.17 -31.88 -10.09
CA ALA A 187 23.91 -31.61 -11.31
C ALA A 187 25.19 -32.45 -11.40
N PHE A 188 25.88 -32.63 -10.28
CA PHE A 188 27.17 -33.31 -10.25
C PHE A 188 27.02 -34.84 -10.26
N LYS A 189 27.60 -35.52 -11.27
CA LYS A 189 27.58 -36.98 -11.41
C LYS A 189 28.89 -37.47 -12.03
N ASP A 190 29.52 -38.47 -11.42
CA ASP A 190 30.69 -39.18 -11.96
C ASP A 190 31.83 -38.24 -12.44
N ASN A 191 32.19 -37.23 -11.64
CA ASN A 191 33.15 -36.15 -11.94
C ASN A 191 32.74 -35.17 -13.05
N GLY A 192 31.55 -35.29 -13.65
CA GLY A 192 31.02 -34.37 -14.64
C GLY A 192 29.79 -33.60 -14.17
N ILE A 193 29.40 -32.60 -14.96
CA ILE A 193 28.14 -31.86 -14.81
C ILE A 193 27.09 -32.44 -15.75
N ASN A 194 25.91 -32.70 -15.23
CA ASN A 194 24.75 -33.07 -16.03
C ASN A 194 24.42 -31.93 -17.00
N LEU A 195 24.44 -32.21 -18.30
CA LEU A 195 24.22 -31.22 -19.35
C LEU A 195 22.88 -30.50 -19.26
N ARG A 196 21.89 -31.13 -18.60
CA ARG A 196 20.56 -30.57 -18.35
C ARG A 196 20.53 -29.56 -17.22
N PHE A 197 21.66 -29.27 -16.57
CA PHE A 197 21.74 -28.25 -15.53
C PHE A 197 21.21 -26.89 -16.00
N GLN A 198 21.43 -26.50 -17.26
CA GLN A 198 20.84 -25.30 -17.85
C GLN A 198 19.32 -25.16 -17.61
N ARG A 199 18.59 -26.27 -17.44
CA ARG A 199 17.14 -26.28 -17.19
C ARG A 199 16.73 -25.62 -15.88
N ILE A 200 17.65 -25.40 -14.94
CA ILE A 200 17.35 -24.63 -13.73
C ILE A 200 16.91 -23.19 -14.04
N ALA A 201 17.20 -22.66 -15.24
CA ALA A 201 16.69 -21.37 -15.69
C ALA A 201 15.16 -21.29 -15.71
N LEU A 202 14.44 -22.42 -15.82
CA LEU A 202 12.98 -22.48 -15.66
C LEU A 202 12.51 -22.03 -14.27
N LEU A 203 13.38 -22.12 -13.27
CA LEU A 203 13.08 -21.78 -11.88
C LEU A 203 13.56 -20.38 -11.49
N MET A 204 14.20 -19.66 -12.40
CA MET A 204 14.78 -18.35 -12.14
C MET A 204 13.81 -17.23 -12.50
N LYS A 205 13.81 -16.21 -11.66
CA LYS A 205 13.11 -14.94 -11.90
C LYS A 205 14.07 -13.94 -12.49
N LYS A 206 13.65 -13.21 -13.52
CA LYS A 206 14.39 -12.03 -13.98
C LYS A 206 14.00 -10.84 -13.12
N LEU A 207 14.96 -10.24 -12.44
CA LEU A 207 14.78 -9.06 -11.59
C LEU A 207 15.56 -7.87 -12.14
N HIS A 208 15.10 -6.67 -11.81
CA HIS A 208 15.80 -5.41 -12.06
C HIS A 208 15.87 -4.58 -10.78
N VAL A 209 17.02 -4.03 -10.43
CA VAL A 209 17.19 -3.24 -9.19
C VAL A 209 16.26 -2.03 -9.12
N GLY A 210 15.83 -1.48 -10.26
CA GLY A 210 14.87 -0.36 -10.32
C GLY A 210 13.39 -0.75 -10.28
N GLN A 211 13.04 -2.04 -10.25
CA GLN A 211 11.64 -2.46 -10.26
C GLN A 211 10.98 -2.26 -8.90
N ASP A 212 9.69 -1.90 -8.91
CA ASP A 212 8.89 -1.83 -7.69
C ASP A 212 8.74 -3.24 -7.09
N ALA A 213 8.99 -3.39 -5.79
CA ALA A 213 8.83 -4.64 -5.07
C ALA A 213 7.43 -5.25 -5.23
N ALA A 214 6.40 -4.43 -5.43
CA ALA A 214 5.02 -4.87 -5.71
C ALA A 214 4.86 -5.56 -7.08
N THR A 215 5.81 -5.36 -8.00
CA THR A 215 5.81 -5.95 -9.35
C THR A 215 6.50 -7.33 -9.39
N VAL A 216 7.17 -7.75 -8.32
CA VAL A 216 7.77 -9.09 -8.19
C VAL A 216 6.65 -10.13 -8.01
N ARG A 217 5.95 -10.47 -9.09
CA ARG A 217 4.79 -11.36 -9.07
C ARG A 217 5.17 -12.84 -9.24
N THR A 218 4.22 -13.68 -8.82
CA THR A 218 4.17 -15.15 -8.91
C THR A 218 5.27 -15.89 -8.13
N PRO A 219 4.95 -16.45 -6.94
CA PRO A 219 5.90 -17.32 -6.23
C PRO A 219 6.13 -18.59 -7.06
N ILE A 220 7.37 -19.06 -7.13
CA ILE A 220 7.67 -20.38 -7.68
C ILE A 220 7.61 -21.36 -6.51
N PRO A 221 6.64 -22.29 -6.47
CA PRO A 221 6.48 -23.19 -5.35
C PRO A 221 7.47 -24.37 -5.49
N PHE A 222 8.74 -24.13 -5.16
CA PHE A 222 9.79 -25.13 -5.33
C PHE A 222 9.51 -26.47 -4.62
N ARG A 223 8.71 -26.44 -3.55
CA ARG A 223 8.30 -27.64 -2.78
C ARG A 223 7.30 -28.52 -3.52
N ASP A 224 6.54 -27.93 -4.45
CA ASP A 224 5.49 -28.63 -5.20
C ASP A 224 6.05 -29.25 -6.48
N PHE A 225 7.26 -28.85 -6.89
CA PHE A 225 7.97 -29.41 -8.03
C PHE A 225 8.81 -30.62 -7.63
N ASN A 226 8.73 -31.69 -8.43
CA ASN A 226 9.73 -32.73 -8.41
C ASN A 226 10.99 -32.24 -9.16
N LEU A 227 11.89 -31.57 -8.44
CA LEU A 227 13.11 -30.98 -9.00
C LEU A 227 14.06 -31.98 -9.67
N ARG A 228 13.88 -33.31 -9.45
CA ARG A 228 14.63 -34.33 -10.18
C ARG A 228 14.29 -34.34 -11.67
N ASP A 229 13.07 -33.96 -12.02
CA ASP A 229 12.56 -34.00 -13.39
C ASP A 229 13.24 -32.95 -14.29
N LEU A 230 13.84 -31.90 -13.70
CA LEU A 230 14.74 -30.99 -14.42
C LEU A 230 15.88 -31.74 -15.10
N PHE A 231 16.40 -32.79 -14.45
CA PHE A 231 17.57 -33.55 -14.92
C PHE A 231 17.20 -34.81 -15.71
N ALA A 232 15.91 -35.14 -15.77
CA ALA A 232 15.38 -36.29 -16.49
C ALA A 232 15.34 -36.05 -18.02
N GLU A 233 15.14 -37.11 -18.80
CA GLU A 233 14.99 -36.97 -20.25
C GLU A 233 13.65 -36.29 -20.57
N ASN A 234 13.70 -35.22 -21.35
CA ASN A 234 12.52 -34.47 -21.73
C ASN A 234 12.82 -33.67 -23.01
N PRO A 235 12.58 -34.27 -24.19
CA PRO A 235 12.90 -33.63 -25.46
C PRO A 235 12.12 -32.32 -25.70
N ALA A 236 10.93 -32.17 -25.11
CA ALA A 236 10.14 -30.94 -25.22
C ALA A 236 10.88 -29.76 -24.55
N ILE A 237 11.38 -29.96 -23.32
CA ILE A 237 12.19 -28.93 -22.65
C ILE A 237 13.47 -28.66 -23.44
N ASP A 238 14.12 -29.68 -24.02
CA ASP A 238 15.35 -29.48 -24.79
C ASP A 238 15.14 -28.56 -26.00
N LEU A 239 13.97 -28.63 -26.67
CA LEU A 239 13.60 -27.71 -27.74
C LEU A 239 13.50 -26.26 -27.25
N LEU A 240 12.94 -26.02 -26.05
CA LEU A 240 12.85 -24.68 -25.48
C LEU A 240 14.25 -24.06 -25.24
N PHE A 241 15.22 -24.86 -24.81
CA PHE A 241 16.60 -24.42 -24.61
C PHE A 241 17.36 -24.25 -25.92
N HIS A 242 17.18 -25.17 -26.87
CA HIS A 242 17.77 -25.09 -28.20
C HIS A 242 17.38 -23.79 -28.91
N TYR A 243 16.09 -23.46 -28.93
CA TYR A 243 15.57 -22.23 -29.54
C TYR A 243 15.61 -21.00 -28.62
N LYS A 244 16.21 -21.11 -27.42
CA LYS A 244 16.38 -20.02 -26.45
C LYS A 244 15.06 -19.31 -26.11
N ILE A 245 13.96 -20.06 -25.94
CA ILE A 245 12.62 -19.50 -25.68
C ILE A 245 12.59 -18.71 -24.37
N LEU A 246 13.25 -19.19 -23.33
CA LEU A 246 13.30 -18.56 -22.00
C LEU A 246 14.06 -17.23 -21.94
N ASN A 247 14.81 -16.90 -23.00
CA ASN A 247 15.45 -15.58 -23.10
C ASN A 247 14.40 -14.49 -23.38
N GLU A 248 13.31 -14.84 -24.04
CA GLU A 248 12.31 -13.90 -24.55
C GLU A 248 10.95 -14.05 -23.85
N LEU A 249 10.57 -15.26 -23.43
CA LEU A 249 9.31 -15.53 -22.74
C LEU A 249 9.54 -16.01 -21.31
N SER A 250 8.88 -15.36 -20.36
CA SER A 250 8.75 -15.88 -19.00
C SER A 250 7.55 -16.83 -18.94
N LEU A 251 7.74 -18.01 -18.34
CA LEU A 251 6.69 -19.03 -18.28
C LEU A 251 6.01 -19.00 -16.91
N PRO A 252 4.67 -19.00 -16.85
CA PRO A 252 3.96 -19.09 -15.58
C PRO A 252 4.12 -20.49 -14.96
N VAL A 253 3.99 -20.55 -13.63
CA VAL A 253 4.18 -21.77 -12.82
C VAL A 253 3.39 -22.98 -13.33
N PRO A 254 2.10 -22.87 -13.72
CA PRO A 254 1.35 -24.01 -14.22
C PRO A 254 1.93 -24.63 -15.52
N LEU A 255 2.54 -23.81 -16.38
CA LEU A 255 3.20 -24.33 -17.59
C LEU A 255 4.53 -25.00 -17.25
N ILE A 256 5.30 -24.43 -16.32
CA ILE A 256 6.55 -25.06 -15.84
C ILE A 256 6.24 -26.44 -15.26
N GLU A 257 5.21 -26.58 -14.44
CA GLU A 257 4.81 -27.86 -13.86
C GLU A 257 4.46 -28.90 -14.94
N GLN A 258 3.74 -28.49 -15.98
CA GLN A 258 3.42 -29.37 -17.11
C GLN A 258 4.66 -29.72 -17.93
N LEU A 259 5.55 -28.77 -18.19
CA LEU A 259 6.79 -29.01 -18.92
C LEU A 259 7.68 -30.03 -18.19
N LEU A 260 7.75 -29.97 -16.85
CA LEU A 260 8.52 -30.94 -16.06
C LEU A 260 7.98 -32.36 -16.14
N LYS A 261 6.72 -32.57 -16.55
CA LYS A 261 6.10 -33.89 -16.74
C LYS A 261 6.15 -34.27 -18.22
N PRO A 262 7.02 -35.20 -18.68
CA PRO A 262 7.16 -35.53 -20.10
C PRO A 262 5.86 -36.02 -20.77
N SER A 263 4.96 -36.62 -19.99
CA SER A 263 3.66 -37.12 -20.46
C SER A 263 2.55 -36.06 -20.53
N SER A 264 2.84 -34.81 -20.14
CA SER A 264 1.84 -33.74 -20.12
C SER A 264 1.32 -33.42 -21.54
N PRO A 265 0.08 -32.91 -21.66
CA PRO A 265 -0.45 -32.52 -22.97
C PRO A 265 0.40 -31.44 -23.65
N LEU A 266 0.90 -30.46 -22.89
CA LEU A 266 1.81 -29.43 -23.41
C LEU A 266 3.09 -30.02 -24.05
N CYS A 267 3.73 -30.99 -23.38
CA CYS A 267 4.91 -31.65 -23.93
C CYS A 267 4.59 -32.37 -25.24
N LYS A 268 3.41 -33.01 -25.35
CA LYS A 268 2.97 -33.65 -26.59
C LYS A 268 2.78 -32.64 -27.71
N GLU A 269 2.08 -31.53 -27.44
CA GLU A 269 1.86 -30.46 -28.43
C GLU A 269 3.18 -29.87 -28.94
N ILE A 270 4.18 -29.69 -28.06
CA ILE A 270 5.52 -29.22 -28.46
C ILE A 270 6.23 -30.23 -29.37
N LEU A 271 6.12 -31.52 -29.07
CA LEU A 271 6.78 -32.57 -29.84
C LEU A 271 6.10 -32.88 -31.18
N GLU A 272 4.82 -32.53 -31.32
CA GLU A 272 4.07 -32.69 -32.57
C GLU A 272 4.33 -31.54 -33.57
N ILE A 273 5.05 -30.48 -33.17
CA ILE A 273 5.42 -29.38 -34.07
C ILE A 273 6.29 -29.90 -35.22
N LYS A 274 5.83 -29.66 -36.45
CA LYS A 274 6.60 -29.92 -37.66
C LYS A 274 7.60 -28.78 -37.90
N PHE A 275 8.84 -28.98 -37.48
CA PHE A 275 9.91 -28.02 -37.72
C PHE A 275 10.32 -27.97 -39.20
N THR A 276 10.80 -26.80 -39.61
CA THR A 276 11.29 -26.46 -40.94
C THR A 276 12.80 -26.20 -40.89
N ASP A 277 13.43 -25.94 -42.04
CA ASP A 277 14.84 -25.54 -42.09
C ASP A 277 15.08 -24.09 -41.60
N ASP A 278 14.01 -23.30 -41.41
CA ASP A 278 14.08 -21.93 -40.92
C ASP A 278 13.91 -21.88 -39.39
N GLU A 279 15.02 -21.70 -38.67
CA GLU A 279 15.04 -21.60 -37.20
C GLU A 279 14.12 -20.50 -36.66
N ARG A 280 13.93 -19.41 -37.41
CA ARG A 280 13.06 -18.30 -36.99
C ARG A 280 11.61 -18.73 -36.96
N ILE A 281 11.17 -19.49 -37.96
CA ILE A 281 9.81 -20.06 -38.01
C ILE A 281 9.63 -21.05 -36.86
N ASN A 282 10.59 -21.94 -36.65
CA ASN A 282 10.53 -22.95 -35.59
C ASN A 282 10.43 -22.32 -34.19
N LYS A 283 11.22 -21.28 -33.94
CA LYS A 283 11.16 -20.51 -32.70
C LYS A 283 9.79 -19.87 -32.51
N SER A 284 9.24 -19.23 -33.55
CA SER A 284 7.90 -18.63 -33.49
C SER A 284 6.81 -19.67 -33.27
N LEU A 285 6.86 -20.83 -33.93
CA LEU A 285 5.91 -21.92 -33.72
C LEU A 285 5.90 -22.36 -32.25
N LEU A 286 7.07 -22.57 -31.65
CA LEU A 286 7.17 -22.92 -30.23
C LEU A 286 6.51 -21.87 -29.32
N LYS A 287 6.81 -20.59 -29.54
CA LYS A 287 6.21 -19.50 -28.75
C LYS A 287 4.69 -19.49 -28.85
N ILE A 288 4.16 -19.56 -30.07
CA ILE A 288 2.72 -19.52 -30.33
C ILE A 288 2.05 -20.75 -29.72
N THR A 289 2.59 -21.96 -29.91
CA THR A 289 2.04 -23.18 -29.33
C THR A 289 1.96 -23.08 -27.81
N ILE A 290 3.02 -22.61 -27.15
CA ILE A 290 3.05 -22.47 -25.68
C ILE A 290 2.00 -21.46 -25.21
N ILE A 291 1.93 -20.27 -25.82
CA ILE A 291 1.01 -19.21 -25.40
C ILE A 291 -0.43 -19.55 -25.75
N PHE A 292 -0.70 -20.12 -26.92
CA PHE A 292 -2.05 -20.55 -27.28
C PHE A 292 -2.54 -21.69 -26.40
N TYR A 293 -1.65 -22.62 -26.02
CA TYR A 293 -1.97 -23.65 -25.05
C TYR A 293 -2.35 -23.03 -23.71
N GLU A 294 -1.51 -22.12 -23.18
CA GLU A 294 -1.76 -21.44 -21.92
C GLU A 294 -3.10 -20.68 -21.90
N LYS A 295 -3.43 -19.99 -22.99
CA LYS A 295 -4.63 -19.15 -23.10
C LYS A 295 -5.87 -19.92 -23.58
N GLY A 296 -5.76 -21.23 -23.81
CA GLY A 296 -6.86 -22.04 -24.35
C GLY A 296 -7.25 -21.68 -25.79
N LEU A 297 -6.35 -21.06 -26.55
CA LEU A 297 -6.56 -20.61 -27.94
C LEU A 297 -6.07 -21.64 -28.98
N LEU A 298 -5.42 -22.73 -28.56
CA LEU A 298 -4.71 -23.64 -29.46
C LEU A 298 -5.64 -24.32 -30.47
N GLU A 299 -6.70 -24.97 -30.00
CA GLU A 299 -7.62 -25.74 -30.85
C GLU A 299 -8.26 -24.89 -31.94
N GLN A 300 -8.83 -23.75 -31.55
CA GLN A 300 -9.52 -22.83 -32.47
C GLN A 300 -8.58 -22.17 -33.49
N ASN A 301 -7.26 -22.22 -33.27
CA ASN A 301 -6.26 -21.58 -34.14
C ASN A 301 -5.25 -22.56 -34.75
N ARG A 302 -5.52 -23.88 -34.75
CA ARG A 302 -4.59 -24.89 -35.30
C ARG A 302 -4.24 -24.65 -36.77
N GLU A 303 -5.18 -24.15 -37.58
CA GLU A 303 -4.92 -23.85 -38.99
C GLU A 303 -3.91 -22.71 -39.18
N LEU A 304 -3.87 -21.73 -38.26
CA LEU A 304 -2.87 -20.65 -38.30
C LEU A 304 -1.45 -21.19 -38.10
N LEU A 305 -1.28 -22.21 -37.26
CA LEU A 305 0.01 -22.87 -37.01
C LEU A 305 0.53 -23.65 -38.23
N LYS A 306 -0.35 -24.05 -39.15
CA LYS A 306 0.03 -24.73 -40.41
C LYS A 306 0.45 -23.74 -41.50
N ASN A 307 0.12 -22.45 -41.36
CA ASN A 307 0.43 -21.42 -42.34
C ASN A 307 1.84 -20.83 -42.07
N PHE A 308 2.88 -21.48 -42.58
CA PHE A 308 4.26 -21.06 -42.36
C PHE A 308 4.61 -19.70 -42.99
N GLU A 309 3.96 -19.30 -44.08
CA GLU A 309 4.13 -17.94 -44.61
C GLU A 309 3.63 -16.89 -43.64
N PHE A 310 2.48 -17.13 -43.00
CA PHE A 310 1.94 -16.26 -41.96
C PHE A 310 2.91 -16.16 -40.77
N ILE A 311 3.40 -17.30 -40.25
CA ILE A 311 4.39 -17.32 -39.16
C ILE A 311 5.63 -16.53 -39.55
N LYS A 312 6.14 -16.75 -40.75
CA LYS A 312 7.33 -16.05 -41.28
C LYS A 312 7.10 -14.53 -41.31
N LYS A 313 5.96 -14.07 -41.82
CA LYS A 313 5.61 -12.65 -41.94
C LYS A 313 5.59 -11.93 -40.58
N PHE A 314 5.00 -12.55 -39.56
CA PHE A 314 4.77 -11.92 -38.25
C PHE A 314 5.74 -12.32 -37.14
N SER A 315 6.66 -13.25 -37.40
CA SER A 315 7.69 -13.69 -36.43
C SER A 315 8.49 -12.54 -35.80
N GLY A 316 8.65 -11.41 -36.50
CA GLY A 316 9.31 -10.20 -36.00
C GLY A 316 8.45 -9.32 -35.07
N PHE A 317 7.23 -9.77 -34.76
CA PHE A 317 6.24 -9.07 -33.93
C PHE A 317 5.68 -10.01 -32.84
N MET A 318 6.44 -11.05 -32.47
CA MET A 318 6.06 -12.08 -31.49
C MET A 318 7.05 -12.10 -30.32
N TRP A 319 7.29 -10.93 -29.71
CA TRP A 319 8.28 -10.76 -28.66
C TRP A 319 7.73 -11.09 -27.28
N ASN A 320 6.44 -10.86 -27.07
CA ASN A 320 5.77 -11.11 -25.79
C ASN A 320 4.44 -11.84 -25.97
N GLU A 321 3.87 -12.22 -24.83
CA GLU A 321 2.60 -12.93 -24.71
C GLU A 321 1.42 -12.18 -25.34
N THR A 322 1.29 -10.87 -25.08
CA THR A 322 0.17 -10.04 -25.56
C THR A 322 0.13 -9.98 -27.08
N GLN A 323 1.28 -9.74 -27.72
CA GLN A 323 1.38 -9.70 -29.19
C GLN A 323 0.96 -11.04 -29.82
N ILE A 324 1.43 -12.15 -29.25
CA ILE A 324 1.12 -13.50 -29.75
C ILE A 324 -0.36 -13.81 -29.58
N LYS A 325 -0.94 -13.51 -28.41
CA LYS A 325 -2.37 -13.68 -28.11
C LYS A 325 -3.26 -12.88 -29.06
N LEU A 326 -2.85 -11.66 -29.43
CA LEU A 326 -3.63 -10.78 -30.29
C LEU A 326 -3.67 -11.19 -31.76
N LEU A 327 -2.62 -11.82 -32.27
CA LEU A 327 -2.49 -12.13 -33.69
C LEU A 327 -3.71 -12.85 -34.29
N PRO A 328 -4.24 -13.95 -33.70
CA PRO A 328 -5.45 -14.59 -34.20
C PRO A 328 -6.64 -13.65 -34.34
N PHE A 329 -6.84 -12.80 -33.33
CA PHE A 329 -7.96 -11.86 -33.31
C PHE A 329 -7.84 -10.86 -34.47
N LEU A 330 -6.67 -10.25 -34.65
CA LEU A 330 -6.44 -9.25 -35.69
C LEU A 330 -6.65 -9.82 -37.11
N ILE A 331 -6.31 -11.09 -37.32
CA ILE A 331 -6.51 -11.79 -38.59
C ILE A 331 -7.99 -12.10 -38.80
N GLN A 332 -8.68 -12.58 -37.78
CA GLN A 332 -10.12 -12.89 -37.86
C GLN A 332 -10.96 -11.64 -38.14
N GLN A 333 -10.51 -10.47 -37.69
CA GLN A 333 -11.11 -9.17 -38.05
C GLN A 333 -10.77 -8.70 -39.47
N ASN A 334 -10.01 -9.47 -40.25
CA ASN A 334 -9.56 -9.14 -41.61
C ASN A 334 -8.82 -7.79 -41.71
N TYR A 335 -8.02 -7.44 -40.69
CA TYR A 335 -7.24 -6.21 -40.75
C TYR A 335 -6.13 -6.30 -41.81
N PRO A 336 -5.84 -5.18 -42.52
CA PRO A 336 -4.73 -5.12 -43.46
C PRO A 336 -3.39 -5.49 -42.81
N GLU A 337 -2.50 -6.17 -43.55
CA GLU A 337 -1.23 -6.66 -43.01
C GLU A 337 -0.35 -5.54 -42.45
N ASP A 338 -0.31 -4.38 -43.11
CA ASP A 338 0.40 -3.17 -42.68
C ASP A 338 -0.16 -2.62 -41.36
N LEU A 339 -1.49 -2.64 -41.19
CA LEU A 339 -2.12 -2.27 -39.93
C LEU A 339 -1.78 -3.24 -38.80
N ILE A 340 -1.82 -4.55 -39.05
CA ILE A 340 -1.44 -5.55 -38.03
C ILE A 340 0.01 -5.33 -37.58
N ARG A 341 0.92 -5.11 -38.54
CA ARG A 341 2.33 -4.79 -38.24
C ARG A 341 2.46 -3.50 -37.42
N LEU A 342 1.70 -2.46 -37.76
CA LEU A 342 1.70 -1.20 -37.03
C LEU A 342 1.22 -1.40 -35.58
N ILE A 343 0.07 -2.06 -35.38
CA ILE A 343 -0.48 -2.35 -34.03
C ILE A 343 0.56 -3.09 -33.17
N LEU A 344 1.21 -4.10 -33.73
CA LEU A 344 2.16 -4.93 -32.98
C LEU A 344 3.55 -4.28 -32.80
N SER A 345 3.83 -3.16 -33.47
CA SER A 345 5.16 -2.54 -33.45
C SER A 345 5.46 -1.66 -32.23
N ASP A 346 4.42 -1.22 -31.51
CA ASP A 346 4.51 -0.24 -30.41
C ASP A 346 3.70 -0.74 -29.21
N ASP A 347 4.27 -0.62 -28.01
CA ASP A 347 3.67 -1.16 -26.78
C ASP A 347 2.37 -0.48 -26.39
N ALA A 348 2.27 0.83 -26.58
CA ALA A 348 1.03 1.56 -26.37
C ALA A 348 -0.09 1.02 -27.25
N TYR A 349 0.23 0.62 -28.49
CA TYR A 349 -0.78 0.18 -29.47
C TYR A 349 -1.28 -1.22 -29.16
N TYR A 350 -0.41 -2.24 -29.10
CA TYR A 350 -0.89 -3.59 -28.87
C TYR A 350 -1.50 -3.76 -27.46
N GLN A 351 -1.03 -3.04 -26.44
CA GLN A 351 -1.66 -3.09 -25.12
C GLN A 351 -3.05 -2.44 -25.12
N ALA A 352 -3.22 -1.32 -25.82
CA ALA A 352 -4.53 -0.70 -25.98
C ALA A 352 -5.51 -1.63 -26.69
N ILE A 353 -5.09 -2.25 -27.79
CA ILE A 353 -5.94 -3.19 -28.53
C ILE A 353 -6.26 -4.44 -27.70
N ASP A 354 -5.29 -5.05 -27.00
CA ASP A 354 -5.59 -6.20 -26.11
C ASP A 354 -6.58 -5.84 -25.01
N THR A 355 -6.47 -4.63 -24.46
CA THR A 355 -7.41 -4.12 -23.46
C THR A 355 -8.80 -3.95 -24.05
N LEU A 356 -8.93 -3.36 -25.24
CA LEU A 356 -10.22 -3.20 -25.93
C LEU A 356 -10.86 -4.55 -26.25
N VAL A 357 -10.09 -5.51 -26.77
CA VAL A 357 -10.56 -6.88 -27.04
C VAL A 357 -11.06 -7.57 -25.78
N THR A 358 -10.34 -7.37 -24.66
CA THR A 358 -10.72 -7.93 -23.35
C THR A 358 -11.97 -7.27 -22.77
N LEU A 359 -12.19 -5.98 -23.06
CA LEU A 359 -13.38 -5.26 -22.64
C LEU A 359 -14.62 -5.71 -23.43
N GLU A 360 -14.57 -5.59 -24.76
CA GLU A 360 -15.58 -6.07 -25.71
C GLU A 360 -14.99 -6.04 -27.13
N PRO A 361 -14.95 -7.17 -27.87
CA PRO A 361 -14.38 -7.21 -29.23
C PRO A 361 -14.92 -6.18 -30.22
N ALA A 362 -16.21 -5.80 -30.12
CA ALA A 362 -16.82 -4.80 -30.99
C ALA A 362 -16.20 -3.40 -30.85
N LEU A 363 -15.51 -3.12 -29.74
CA LEU A 363 -14.81 -1.84 -29.56
C LEU A 363 -13.68 -1.64 -30.55
N THR A 364 -13.22 -2.69 -31.23
CA THR A 364 -12.12 -2.56 -32.18
C THR A 364 -12.58 -2.28 -33.61
N GLU A 365 -13.88 -2.28 -33.92
CA GLU A 365 -14.38 -2.15 -35.31
C GLU A 365 -13.80 -0.96 -36.09
N ASP A 366 -13.69 0.20 -35.44
CA ASP A 366 -13.18 1.45 -36.04
C ASP A 366 -11.65 1.63 -35.92
N VAL A 367 -10.94 0.68 -35.29
CA VAL A 367 -9.47 0.73 -35.14
C VAL A 367 -8.74 0.98 -36.46
N PRO A 368 -9.09 0.35 -37.60
CA PRO A 368 -8.45 0.63 -38.87
C PRO A 368 -8.55 2.09 -39.33
N GLN A 369 -9.61 2.80 -38.93
CA GLN A 369 -9.77 4.21 -39.23
C GLN A 369 -9.03 5.08 -38.21
N PHE A 370 -9.09 4.76 -36.92
CA PHE A 370 -8.37 5.50 -35.87
C PHE A 370 -6.86 5.43 -36.04
N PHE A 371 -6.30 4.32 -36.51
CA PHE A 371 -4.87 4.18 -36.76
C PHE A 371 -4.34 4.99 -37.96
N LYS A 372 -5.23 5.61 -38.75
CA LYS A 372 -4.84 6.58 -39.80
C LYS A 372 -4.73 8.01 -39.26
N ASP A 373 -5.21 8.28 -38.06
CA ASP A 373 -5.17 9.61 -37.44
C ASP A 373 -3.97 9.69 -36.47
N PRO A 374 -2.94 10.51 -36.77
CA PRO A 374 -1.78 10.68 -35.89
C PRO A 374 -2.15 11.14 -34.48
N LYS A 375 -3.21 11.94 -34.33
CA LYS A 375 -3.65 12.45 -33.03
C LYS A 375 -4.20 11.33 -32.16
N LYS A 376 -4.98 10.42 -32.73
CA LYS A 376 -5.49 9.22 -32.04
C LYS A 376 -4.34 8.32 -31.57
N LEU A 377 -3.26 8.21 -32.34
CA LEU A 377 -2.07 7.44 -31.95
C LEU A 377 -1.29 8.11 -30.81
N GLU A 378 -1.18 9.44 -30.80
CA GLU A 378 -0.60 10.19 -29.67
C GLU A 378 -1.43 10.01 -28.39
N GLU A 379 -2.77 10.02 -28.51
CA GLU A 379 -3.67 9.74 -27.39
C GLU A 379 -3.44 8.33 -26.80
N LEU A 380 -3.22 7.29 -27.62
CA LEU A 380 -2.91 5.95 -27.12
C LEU A 380 -1.61 5.91 -26.31
N ARG A 381 -0.57 6.62 -26.76
CA ARG A 381 0.70 6.73 -26.02
C ARG A 381 0.52 7.45 -24.69
N PHE A 382 -0.28 8.52 -24.68
CA PHE A 382 -0.66 9.22 -23.46
C PHE A 382 -1.41 8.30 -22.49
N ILE A 383 -2.44 7.58 -22.97
CA ILE A 383 -3.21 6.64 -22.15
C ILE A 383 -2.32 5.53 -21.59
N HIS A 384 -1.42 4.98 -22.41
CA HIS A 384 -0.50 3.93 -21.98
C HIS A 384 0.41 4.40 -20.83
N SER A 385 0.79 5.67 -20.81
CA SER A 385 1.65 6.26 -19.76
C SER A 385 0.98 6.39 -18.38
N LEU A 386 -0.34 6.22 -18.29
CA LEU A 386 -1.06 6.33 -17.02
C LEU A 386 -0.65 5.18 -16.05
N PRO A 387 -0.61 5.40 -14.74
CA PRO A 387 -0.27 4.33 -13.79
C PRO A 387 -1.48 3.45 -13.42
N ASP A 388 -2.70 3.99 -13.43
CA ASP A 388 -3.91 3.29 -12.99
C ASP A 388 -4.59 2.55 -14.16
N GLU A 389 -4.69 1.23 -14.05
CA GLU A 389 -5.22 0.37 -15.12
C GLU A 389 -6.73 0.55 -15.37
N ASP A 390 -7.51 0.86 -14.32
CA ASP A 390 -8.94 1.12 -14.50
C ASP A 390 -9.19 2.47 -15.19
N CYS A 391 -8.36 3.48 -14.89
CA CYS A 391 -8.34 4.76 -15.58
C CYS A 391 -7.94 4.60 -17.05
N LYS A 392 -6.93 3.77 -17.35
CA LYS A 392 -6.58 3.41 -18.75
C LYS A 392 -7.76 2.83 -19.50
N ARG A 393 -8.42 1.82 -18.93
CA ARG A 393 -9.60 1.18 -19.53
C ARG A 393 -10.70 2.19 -19.81
N LEU A 394 -11.00 3.07 -18.86
CA LEU A 394 -11.99 4.13 -19.06
C LEU A 394 -11.59 5.08 -20.20
N CYS A 395 -10.33 5.54 -20.20
CA CYS A 395 -9.83 6.42 -21.25
C CYS A 395 -9.85 5.77 -22.64
N LEU A 396 -9.60 4.45 -22.72
CA LEU A 396 -9.71 3.68 -23.96
C LEU A 396 -11.16 3.60 -24.45
N ILE A 397 -12.14 3.43 -23.56
CA ILE A 397 -13.58 3.48 -23.92
C ILE A 397 -13.92 4.85 -24.53
N PHE A 398 -13.46 5.95 -23.92
CA PHE A 398 -13.64 7.28 -24.49
C PHE A 398 -12.87 7.49 -25.79
N TRP A 399 -11.70 6.85 -25.94
CA TRP A 399 -10.92 6.90 -27.16
C TRP A 399 -11.65 6.23 -28.34
N VAL A 400 -12.34 5.10 -28.13
CA VAL A 400 -13.08 4.42 -29.20
C VAL A 400 -14.49 4.97 -29.43
N LYS A 401 -15.26 5.21 -28.37
CA LYS A 401 -16.69 5.59 -28.48
C LYS A 401 -16.91 7.10 -28.52
N GLY A 402 -15.96 7.87 -28.02
CA GLY A 402 -16.12 9.31 -27.77
C GLY A 402 -15.07 10.17 -28.45
N SER A 403 -15.14 11.46 -28.13
CA SER A 403 -14.22 12.48 -28.61
C SER A 403 -13.87 13.44 -27.47
N LEU A 404 -13.03 12.99 -26.55
CA LEU A 404 -12.51 13.87 -25.50
C LEU A 404 -11.42 14.78 -26.07
N SER A 405 -11.40 16.03 -25.63
CA SER A 405 -10.22 16.89 -25.79
C SER A 405 -9.10 16.43 -24.84
N ALA A 406 -7.88 16.94 -25.03
CA ALA A 406 -6.78 16.72 -24.10
C ALA A 406 -7.16 17.15 -22.66
N ASP A 407 -7.83 18.30 -22.52
CA ASP A 407 -8.36 18.77 -21.24
C ASP A 407 -9.45 17.84 -20.68
N GLY A 408 -10.25 17.21 -21.55
CA GLY A 408 -11.26 16.22 -21.17
C GLY A 408 -10.64 15.00 -20.51
N TYR A 409 -9.57 14.44 -21.11
CA TYR A 409 -8.80 13.36 -20.49
C TYR A 409 -8.24 13.77 -19.13
N GLN A 410 -7.64 14.96 -19.03
CA GLN A 410 -7.05 15.44 -17.78
C GLN A 410 -8.10 15.57 -16.67
N ARG A 411 -9.29 16.08 -16.98
CA ARG A 411 -10.40 16.18 -16.01
C ARG A 411 -10.87 14.83 -15.50
N ILE A 412 -10.95 13.82 -16.36
CA ILE A 412 -11.31 12.45 -15.95
C ILE A 412 -10.21 11.87 -15.06
N ILE A 413 -8.95 12.03 -15.46
CA ILE A 413 -7.80 11.55 -14.69
C ILE A 413 -7.78 12.17 -13.29
N ASP A 414 -7.97 13.49 -13.18
CA ASP A 414 -7.98 14.15 -11.87
C ASP A 414 -9.17 13.71 -11.02
N ALA A 415 -10.35 13.56 -11.61
CA ALA A 415 -11.50 13.00 -10.92
C ALA A 415 -11.26 11.55 -10.43
N THR A 416 -10.52 10.72 -11.18
CA THR A 416 -10.17 9.36 -10.70
C THR A 416 -9.21 9.35 -9.52
N LYS A 417 -8.38 10.40 -9.35
CA LYS A 417 -7.52 10.55 -8.17
C LYS A 417 -8.33 10.90 -6.93
N ASP A 418 -9.31 11.80 -7.09
CA ASP A 418 -10.20 12.21 -6.00
C ASP A 418 -11.20 11.09 -5.64
N TYR A 419 -11.58 10.28 -6.63
CA TYR A 419 -12.56 9.20 -6.52
C TYR A 419 -12.04 7.86 -7.08
N PRO A 420 -11.28 7.08 -6.27
CA PRO A 420 -10.58 5.88 -6.75
C PRO A 420 -11.47 4.78 -7.34
N LEU A 421 -12.76 4.74 -6.99
CA LEU A 421 -13.71 3.74 -7.52
C LEU A 421 -14.40 4.20 -8.82
N MET A 422 -14.23 5.45 -9.23
CA MET A 422 -14.98 6.02 -10.34
C MET A 422 -14.66 5.32 -11.66
N ALA A 423 -13.37 5.10 -11.96
CA ALA A 423 -12.95 4.56 -13.25
C ALA A 423 -13.56 3.18 -13.53
N SER A 424 -13.34 2.26 -12.58
CA SER A 424 -13.90 0.91 -12.68
C SER A 424 -15.43 0.93 -12.69
N THR A 425 -16.08 1.83 -11.94
CA THR A 425 -17.54 2.01 -11.97
C THR A 425 -18.04 2.33 -13.37
N LEU A 426 -17.46 3.35 -14.00
CA LEU A 426 -17.85 3.80 -15.33
C LEU A 426 -17.60 2.73 -16.41
N VAL A 427 -16.47 2.02 -16.34
CA VAL A 427 -16.19 0.87 -17.22
C VAL A 427 -17.30 -0.18 -17.13
N ALA A 428 -17.78 -0.49 -15.92
CA ALA A 428 -18.85 -1.47 -15.76
C ALA A 428 -20.23 -0.97 -16.20
N LEU A 429 -20.49 0.34 -16.10
CA LEU A 429 -21.72 0.92 -16.65
C LEU A 429 -21.73 0.83 -18.18
N ASP A 430 -20.59 1.09 -18.82
CA ASP A 430 -20.42 0.91 -20.27
C ASP A 430 -20.65 -0.55 -20.70
N GLN A 431 -20.02 -1.51 -20.01
CA GLN A 431 -20.17 -2.95 -20.30
C GLN A 431 -21.62 -3.46 -20.12
N ARG A 432 -22.39 -2.85 -19.21
CA ARG A 432 -23.81 -3.17 -19.03
C ARG A 432 -24.71 -2.48 -20.05
N LYS A 433 -24.16 -1.64 -20.94
CA LYS A 433 -24.88 -0.85 -21.96
C LYS A 433 -25.98 0.01 -21.35
N THR A 434 -25.79 0.48 -20.11
CA THR A 434 -26.78 1.29 -19.39
C THR A 434 -26.73 2.76 -19.73
N HIS A 435 -25.60 3.25 -20.22
CA HIS A 435 -25.34 4.65 -20.55
C HIS A 435 -24.67 4.73 -21.92
N ASN A 436 -25.00 5.76 -22.71
CA ASN A 436 -24.22 6.09 -23.90
C ASN A 436 -22.95 6.87 -23.50
N ILE A 437 -22.04 7.10 -24.45
CA ILE A 437 -20.73 7.70 -24.14
C ILE A 437 -20.84 9.15 -23.61
N GLU A 438 -21.77 9.96 -24.13
CA GLU A 438 -22.00 11.32 -23.66
C GLU A 438 -22.54 11.31 -22.22
N GLU A 439 -23.37 10.33 -21.89
CA GLU A 439 -23.91 10.17 -20.56
C GLU A 439 -22.84 9.67 -19.58
N LEU A 440 -21.97 8.76 -19.99
CA LEU A 440 -20.80 8.34 -19.20
C LEU A 440 -19.88 9.52 -18.90
N GLU A 441 -19.61 10.39 -19.87
CA GLU A 441 -18.85 11.63 -19.65
C GLU A 441 -19.54 12.52 -18.61
N ARG A 442 -20.86 12.74 -18.75
CA ARG A 442 -21.63 13.52 -17.77
C ARG A 442 -21.61 12.88 -16.38
N VAL A 443 -21.69 11.56 -16.27
CA VAL A 443 -21.63 10.85 -14.98
C VAL A 443 -20.24 11.01 -14.36
N ALA A 444 -19.16 10.90 -15.14
CA ALA A 444 -17.79 11.11 -14.69
C ALA A 444 -17.57 12.52 -14.11
N LEU A 445 -18.22 13.53 -14.68
CA LEU A 445 -18.05 14.93 -14.27
C LEU A 445 -19.03 15.39 -13.18
N VAL A 446 -19.93 14.51 -12.71
CA VAL A 446 -20.92 14.84 -11.67
C VAL A 446 -20.69 13.95 -10.45
N PRO A 447 -19.96 14.44 -9.41
CA PRO A 447 -19.60 13.69 -8.20
C PRO A 447 -20.73 12.88 -7.60
N ARG A 448 -21.90 13.52 -7.46
CA ARG A 448 -23.08 12.88 -6.90
C ARG A 448 -23.49 11.61 -7.63
N ARG A 449 -23.46 11.59 -8.97
CA ARG A 449 -23.95 10.45 -9.76
C ARG A 449 -22.97 9.29 -9.68
N HIS A 450 -21.70 9.54 -10.00
CA HIS A 450 -20.73 8.44 -10.00
C HIS A 450 -20.49 7.90 -8.59
N LEU A 451 -20.54 8.71 -7.51
CA LEU A 451 -20.40 8.20 -6.15
C LEU A 451 -21.53 7.25 -5.76
N GLN A 452 -22.77 7.54 -6.17
CA GLN A 452 -23.91 6.64 -5.93
C GLN A 452 -23.71 5.30 -6.64
N GLU A 453 -23.35 5.34 -7.93
CA GLU A 453 -23.07 4.14 -8.73
C GLU A 453 -21.85 3.37 -8.19
N SER A 454 -20.80 4.08 -7.76
CA SER A 454 -19.61 3.48 -7.17
C SER A 454 -19.95 2.74 -5.89
N ILE A 455 -20.76 3.33 -5.01
CA ILE A 455 -21.16 2.67 -3.77
C ILE A 455 -22.00 1.42 -4.09
N LEU A 456 -23.01 1.54 -4.96
CA LEU A 456 -23.90 0.44 -5.34
C LEU A 456 -23.15 -0.72 -5.97
N LYS A 457 -22.23 -0.43 -6.90
CA LYS A 457 -21.47 -1.45 -7.61
C LYS A 457 -20.44 -2.09 -6.70
N HIS A 458 -19.61 -1.28 -6.05
CA HIS A 458 -18.43 -1.82 -5.40
C HIS A 458 -18.76 -2.45 -4.06
N PHE A 459 -19.78 -2.01 -3.33
CA PHE A 459 -20.18 -2.53 -2.01
C PHE A 459 -21.46 -3.35 -2.04
N SER A 460 -21.86 -3.87 -3.20
CA SER A 460 -23.12 -4.64 -3.35
C SER A 460 -23.19 -5.84 -2.41
N ASN A 461 -22.06 -6.51 -2.17
CA ASN A 461 -22.02 -7.70 -1.33
C ASN A 461 -22.20 -7.35 0.15
N GLU A 462 -21.47 -6.34 0.63
CA GLU A 462 -21.56 -5.86 2.01
C GLU A 462 -22.90 -5.20 2.33
N LEU A 463 -23.58 -4.65 1.30
CA LEU A 463 -24.88 -3.99 1.42
C LEU A 463 -26.07 -4.88 1.02
N SER A 464 -25.84 -6.16 0.71
CA SER A 464 -26.87 -7.06 0.14
C SER A 464 -28.10 -7.24 1.05
N ASP A 465 -27.91 -7.24 2.37
CA ASP A 465 -28.98 -7.36 3.36
C ASP A 465 -29.77 -6.04 3.60
N LEU A 466 -29.38 -4.94 2.94
CA LEU A 466 -30.02 -3.63 3.07
C LEU A 466 -30.89 -3.33 1.84
N HIS A 467 -32.21 -3.43 1.98
CA HIS A 467 -33.15 -3.33 0.86
C HIS A 467 -33.36 -1.92 0.28
N ASP A 468 -32.96 -0.86 1.00
CA ASP A 468 -33.25 0.55 0.67
C ASP A 468 -32.01 1.39 0.31
N VAL A 469 -30.89 0.74 -0.05
CA VAL A 469 -29.61 1.42 -0.38
C VAL A 469 -29.78 2.58 -1.38
N PRO A 470 -30.47 2.43 -2.53
CA PRO A 470 -30.62 3.53 -3.48
C PRO A 470 -31.43 4.72 -2.93
N ALA A 471 -32.37 4.47 -2.01
CA ALA A 471 -33.10 5.55 -1.34
C ALA A 471 -32.18 6.32 -0.38
N ARG A 472 -31.43 5.61 0.48
CA ARG A 472 -30.47 6.21 1.42
C ARG A 472 -29.42 7.07 0.71
N LEU A 473 -28.85 6.55 -0.38
CA LEU A 473 -27.85 7.28 -1.17
C LEU A 473 -28.42 8.55 -1.83
N ARG A 474 -29.73 8.59 -2.15
CA ARG A 474 -30.38 9.81 -2.67
C ARG A 474 -30.57 10.88 -1.60
N GLU A 475 -30.69 10.49 -0.33
CA GLU A 475 -30.86 11.43 0.77
C GLU A 475 -29.57 12.12 1.22
N LEU A 476 -28.40 11.52 0.94
CA LEU A 476 -27.10 12.09 1.26
C LEU A 476 -26.72 13.23 0.30
N ARG A 477 -26.11 14.29 0.82
CA ARG A 477 -25.52 15.41 0.07
C ARG A 477 -24.20 14.98 -0.60
N PRO A 478 -23.69 15.71 -1.61
CA PRO A 478 -22.45 15.34 -2.30
C PRO A 478 -21.25 15.08 -1.38
N LEU A 479 -20.99 15.97 -0.41
CA LEU A 479 -19.91 15.79 0.57
C LEU A 479 -20.13 14.57 1.49
N GLU A 480 -21.39 14.26 1.82
CA GLU A 480 -21.73 13.09 2.64
C GLU A 480 -21.56 11.78 1.85
N LEU A 481 -21.86 11.79 0.54
CA LEU A 481 -21.61 10.66 -0.35
C LEU A 481 -20.11 10.39 -0.50
N GLU A 482 -19.31 11.46 -0.62
CA GLU A 482 -17.86 11.34 -0.68
C GLU A 482 -17.31 10.75 0.63
N ALA A 483 -17.73 11.30 1.77
CA ALA A 483 -17.34 10.78 3.07
C ALA A 483 -17.82 9.33 3.29
N ALA A 484 -19.01 8.97 2.82
CA ALA A 484 -19.50 7.60 2.82
C ALA A 484 -18.61 6.68 1.97
N SER A 485 -18.27 7.07 0.74
CA SER A 485 -17.40 6.30 -0.13
C SER A 485 -16.01 6.08 0.51
N LYS A 486 -15.41 7.12 1.10
CA LYS A 486 -14.12 7.02 1.80
C LYS A 486 -14.21 6.11 3.04
N ALA A 487 -15.28 6.23 3.82
CA ALA A 487 -15.51 5.40 5.00
C ALA A 487 -15.68 3.92 4.63
N LEU A 488 -16.50 3.61 3.62
CA LEU A 488 -16.74 2.24 3.14
C LEU A 488 -15.45 1.60 2.58
N LEU A 489 -14.67 2.37 1.82
CA LEU A 489 -13.35 1.94 1.33
C LEU A 489 -12.43 1.55 2.50
N LEU A 490 -12.36 2.39 3.53
CA LEU A 490 -11.49 2.12 4.68
C LEU A 490 -11.93 0.88 5.47
N LEU A 491 -13.24 0.66 5.62
CA LEU A 491 -13.76 -0.56 6.25
C LEU A 491 -13.30 -1.80 5.49
N ARG A 492 -13.41 -1.78 4.15
CA ARG A 492 -12.96 -2.88 3.29
C ARG A 492 -11.45 -3.13 3.39
N GLU A 493 -10.65 -2.06 3.30
CA GLU A 493 -9.19 -2.11 3.42
C GLU A 493 -8.75 -2.66 4.78
N SER A 494 -9.53 -2.39 5.83
CA SER A 494 -9.27 -2.88 7.19
C SER A 494 -9.82 -4.29 7.44
N GLY A 495 -10.29 -4.99 6.39
CA GLY A 495 -10.77 -6.38 6.50
C GLY A 495 -12.09 -6.55 7.25
N VAL A 496 -12.81 -5.46 7.51
CA VAL A 496 -14.10 -5.48 8.20
C VAL A 496 -15.13 -6.21 7.34
N GLY A 497 -15.79 -7.24 7.90
CA GLY A 497 -16.79 -8.05 7.19
C GLY A 497 -16.25 -9.30 6.46
N LYS A 498 -14.94 -9.56 6.47
CA LYS A 498 -14.42 -10.88 6.06
C LYS A 498 -14.60 -11.86 7.23
N VAL A 499 -15.29 -12.97 7.00
CA VAL A 499 -15.38 -14.07 7.97
C VAL A 499 -13.97 -14.62 8.17
N GLU A 500 -13.32 -14.26 9.28
CA GLU A 500 -12.09 -14.92 9.70
C GLU A 500 -12.46 -16.35 10.13
N VAL A 501 -11.89 -17.32 9.42
CA VAL A 501 -11.90 -18.72 9.84
C VAL A 501 -11.23 -18.79 11.21
N LYS A 502 -11.93 -19.38 12.16
CA LYS A 502 -11.51 -19.61 13.55
C LYS A 502 -10.06 -20.08 13.63
N ASP A 503 -9.16 -19.21 14.02
CA ASP A 503 -8.03 -19.60 14.85
C ASP A 503 -7.72 -18.50 15.86
N ARG A 504 -8.05 -18.80 17.12
CA ARG A 504 -7.58 -18.17 18.37
C ARG A 504 -7.82 -16.66 18.52
N GLY A 505 -9.05 -16.37 18.95
CA GLY A 505 -9.46 -15.31 19.89
C GLY A 505 -8.65 -14.02 19.97
N ILE A 506 -9.25 -12.93 19.47
CA ILE A 506 -9.55 -11.67 20.19
C ILE A 506 -10.70 -10.93 19.45
N GLY A 507 -11.88 -10.91 20.06
CA GLY A 507 -12.98 -9.96 19.80
C GLY A 507 -13.92 -10.27 18.61
N PRO A 508 -15.20 -9.84 18.66
CA PRO A 508 -16.16 -10.08 17.59
C PRO A 508 -15.68 -9.43 16.28
N ALA A 509 -15.85 -10.16 15.17
CA ALA A 509 -15.75 -9.60 13.83
C ALA A 509 -16.68 -8.37 13.75
N ILE A 510 -16.20 -7.26 13.17
CA ILE A 510 -17.08 -6.12 12.93
C ILE A 510 -18.16 -6.61 11.96
N GLU A 511 -19.41 -6.65 12.44
CA GLU A 511 -20.55 -7.20 11.71
C GLU A 511 -20.77 -6.43 10.39
N PRO A 512 -21.30 -7.07 9.33
CA PRO A 512 -21.69 -6.42 8.06
C PRO A 512 -22.53 -5.15 8.23
N LYS A 513 -23.24 -5.03 9.37
CA LYS A 513 -24.01 -3.84 9.78
C LYS A 513 -23.19 -2.54 9.84
N ALA A 514 -21.87 -2.59 9.99
CA ALA A 514 -21.03 -1.39 9.95
C ALA A 514 -21.12 -0.66 8.60
N TYR A 515 -21.19 -1.40 7.49
CA TYR A 515 -21.39 -0.83 6.16
C TYR A 515 -22.78 -0.17 6.04
N HIS A 516 -23.80 -0.75 6.69
CA HIS A 516 -25.17 -0.21 6.66
C HIS A 516 -25.27 1.12 7.42
N LEU A 517 -24.65 1.20 8.60
CA LEU A 517 -24.69 2.42 9.43
C LEU A 517 -24.03 3.60 8.72
N VAL A 518 -22.97 3.39 7.94
CA VAL A 518 -22.31 4.46 7.15
C VAL A 518 -23.27 5.15 6.17
N LEU A 519 -24.33 4.48 5.73
CA LEU A 519 -25.34 5.06 4.82
C LEU A 519 -26.50 5.73 5.56
N GLY A 520 -26.57 5.65 6.88
CA GLY A 520 -27.63 6.26 7.69
C GLY A 520 -27.56 7.79 7.68
N LYS A 521 -28.70 8.47 7.51
CA LYS A 521 -28.79 9.94 7.63
C LYS A 521 -28.78 10.44 9.09
N ASN A 522 -28.89 9.52 10.06
CA ASN A 522 -28.88 9.84 11.49
C ASN A 522 -27.47 10.21 12.00
N SER A 523 -27.40 10.60 13.28
CA SER A 523 -26.15 10.97 13.97
C SER A 523 -25.09 9.86 13.91
N GLN A 524 -25.51 8.60 14.04
CA GLN A 524 -24.63 7.42 13.93
C GLN A 524 -23.90 7.36 12.59
N GLY A 525 -24.64 7.45 11.47
CA GLY A 525 -24.04 7.43 10.15
C GLY A 525 -23.18 8.66 9.88
N GLN A 526 -23.58 9.83 10.38
CA GLN A 526 -22.76 11.05 10.28
C GLN A 526 -21.44 10.90 11.05
N ALA A 527 -21.45 10.36 12.26
CA ALA A 527 -20.26 10.14 13.07
C ALA A 527 -19.28 9.17 12.38
N LEU A 528 -19.79 8.07 11.81
CA LEU A 528 -18.94 7.13 11.05
C LEU A 528 -18.30 7.79 9.82
N ARG A 529 -19.08 8.56 9.05
CA ARG A 529 -18.57 9.31 7.88
C ARG A 529 -17.54 10.36 8.25
N LEU A 530 -17.63 10.91 9.46
CA LEU A 530 -16.70 11.92 9.96
C LEU A 530 -15.39 11.32 10.46
N PHE A 531 -15.46 10.25 11.26
CA PHE A 531 -14.28 9.68 11.92
C PHE A 531 -13.55 8.61 11.11
N LEU A 532 -14.25 7.74 10.36
CA LEU A 532 -13.58 6.66 9.64
C LEU A 532 -12.51 7.20 8.68
N PRO A 533 -12.78 8.17 7.77
CA PRO A 533 -11.77 8.64 6.83
C PRO A 533 -10.49 9.17 7.47
N GLN A 534 -10.56 9.70 8.70
CA GLN A 534 -9.40 10.24 9.43
C GLN A 534 -8.42 9.14 9.86
N LEU A 535 -8.89 7.90 9.98
CA LEU A 535 -8.05 6.77 10.38
C LEU A 535 -7.22 6.18 9.22
N LYS A 536 -7.29 6.76 8.01
CA LYS A 536 -6.64 6.21 6.79
C LYS A 536 -5.13 6.06 6.93
N HIS A 537 -4.46 7.02 7.57
CA HIS A 537 -3.00 7.06 7.69
C HIS A 537 -2.44 6.17 8.80
N ILE A 538 -3.30 5.57 9.61
CA ILE A 538 -2.92 4.73 10.74
C ILE A 538 -2.55 3.32 10.26
N GLU A 539 -1.51 2.74 10.87
CA GLU A 539 -1.06 1.36 10.64
C GLU A 539 -2.21 0.36 10.79
N GLU A 540 -2.23 -0.69 9.97
CA GLU A 540 -3.41 -1.55 9.78
C GLU A 540 -3.93 -2.18 11.08
N ASN A 541 -3.06 -2.72 11.93
CA ASN A 541 -3.48 -3.37 13.17
C ASN A 541 -4.09 -2.35 14.14
N THR A 542 -3.42 -1.21 14.30
CA THR A 542 -3.91 -0.10 15.14
C THR A 542 -5.23 0.46 14.60
N ARG A 543 -5.33 0.63 13.29
CA ARG A 543 -6.55 1.09 12.61
C ARG A 543 -7.74 0.16 12.88
N LYS A 544 -7.56 -1.16 12.81
CA LYS A 544 -8.62 -2.14 13.13
C LYS A 544 -9.13 -1.99 14.56
N VAL A 545 -8.24 -1.76 15.53
CA VAL A 545 -8.61 -1.52 16.94
C VAL A 545 -9.43 -0.24 17.08
N LEU A 546 -9.00 0.85 16.46
CA LEU A 546 -9.71 2.13 16.50
C LEU A 546 -11.09 2.07 15.83
N ILE A 547 -11.22 1.35 14.71
CA ILE A 547 -12.54 1.12 14.08
C ILE A 547 -13.46 0.36 15.03
N LYS A 548 -12.97 -0.67 15.75
CA LYS A 548 -13.77 -1.40 16.75
C LYS A 548 -14.23 -0.49 17.89
N VAL A 549 -13.34 0.36 18.40
CA VAL A 549 -13.68 1.34 19.44
C VAL A 549 -14.74 2.33 18.96
N LEU A 550 -14.57 2.90 17.76
CA LEU A 550 -15.54 3.81 17.16
C LEU A 550 -16.90 3.14 17.00
N TYR A 551 -16.92 1.92 16.46
CA TYR A 551 -18.15 1.17 16.21
C TYR A 551 -18.90 0.82 17.51
N ALA A 552 -18.16 0.43 18.56
CA ALA A 552 -18.74 0.19 19.88
C ALA A 552 -19.46 1.43 20.43
N GLY A 553 -18.89 2.62 20.22
CA GLY A 553 -19.50 3.89 20.59
C GLY A 553 -20.72 4.26 19.77
N VAL A 554 -20.61 4.14 18.44
CA VAL A 554 -21.71 4.48 17.52
C VAL A 554 -22.93 3.57 17.74
N GLN A 555 -22.73 2.27 17.94
CA GLN A 555 -23.82 1.32 18.06
C GLN A 555 -24.44 1.31 19.47
N ASN A 556 -23.62 1.35 20.51
CA ASN A 556 -24.05 1.06 21.89
C ASN A 556 -23.82 2.23 22.87
N GLY A 557 -23.29 3.36 22.40
CA GLY A 557 -23.07 4.57 23.20
C GLY A 557 -21.70 4.68 23.87
N ILE A 558 -21.47 5.83 24.50
CA ILE A 558 -20.19 6.28 25.07
C ILE A 558 -19.66 5.32 26.17
N GLN A 559 -20.55 4.71 26.96
CA GLN A 559 -20.15 3.79 28.03
C GLN A 559 -19.48 2.52 27.46
N THR A 560 -20.10 1.91 26.46
CA THR A 560 -19.54 0.70 25.80
C THR A 560 -18.24 1.02 25.08
N GLN A 561 -18.12 2.21 24.47
CA GLN A 561 -16.84 2.68 23.93
C GLN A 561 -15.76 2.79 25.01
N GLY A 562 -16.10 3.34 26.19
CA GLY A 562 -15.18 3.43 27.32
C GLY A 562 -14.65 2.07 27.75
N ASN A 563 -15.52 1.06 27.84
CA ASN A 563 -15.10 -0.31 28.14
C ASN A 563 -14.18 -0.90 27.06
N ALA A 564 -14.44 -0.59 25.78
CA ALA A 564 -13.57 -1.02 24.69
C ALA A 564 -12.17 -0.36 24.75
N VAL A 565 -12.10 0.92 25.13
CA VAL A 565 -10.81 1.63 25.34
C VAL A 565 -10.04 1.01 26.51
N LEU A 566 -10.70 0.71 27.63
CA LEU A 566 -10.07 0.10 28.81
C LEU A 566 -9.50 -1.30 28.56
N ALA A 567 -9.99 -2.00 27.53
CA ALA A 567 -9.50 -3.32 27.14
C ALA A 567 -8.21 -3.29 26.31
N ILE A 568 -7.72 -2.12 25.90
CA ILE A 568 -6.52 -1.96 25.07
C ILE A 568 -5.27 -1.98 25.97
N THR A 569 -4.34 -2.89 25.67
CA THR A 569 -3.09 -3.05 26.42
C THR A 569 -1.90 -2.32 25.80
N ASP A 570 -1.91 -2.11 24.48
CA ASP A 570 -0.83 -1.40 23.79
C ASP A 570 -0.88 0.11 24.07
N PRO A 571 0.21 0.74 24.56
CA PRO A 571 0.20 2.15 24.94
C PRO A 571 -0.07 3.13 23.78
N VAL A 572 0.41 2.82 22.57
CA VAL A 572 0.23 3.68 21.39
C VAL A 572 -1.22 3.63 20.93
N GLN A 573 -1.78 2.42 20.84
CA GLN A 573 -3.20 2.22 20.52
C GLN A 573 -4.11 2.84 21.57
N LEU A 574 -3.77 2.72 22.85
CA LEU A 574 -4.55 3.29 23.95
C LEU A 574 -4.60 4.82 23.86
N ALA A 575 -3.47 5.48 23.62
CA ALA A 575 -3.42 6.93 23.47
C ALA A 575 -4.30 7.43 22.32
N LEU A 576 -4.22 6.78 21.16
CA LEU A 576 -5.06 7.10 20.00
C LEU A 576 -6.55 6.82 20.27
N ALA A 577 -6.86 5.73 20.98
CA ALA A 577 -8.24 5.37 21.32
C ALA A 577 -8.87 6.33 22.34
N ILE A 578 -8.07 6.85 23.30
CA ILE A 578 -8.50 7.90 24.24
C ILE A 578 -8.83 9.18 23.48
N ASN A 579 -7.94 9.61 22.58
CA ASN A 579 -8.17 10.79 21.75
C ASN A 579 -9.44 10.64 20.89
N LEU A 580 -9.60 9.50 20.21
CA LEU A 580 -10.78 9.19 19.40
C LEU A 580 -12.07 9.21 20.24
N ARG A 581 -12.05 8.62 21.45
CA ARG A 581 -13.18 8.63 22.37
C ARG A 581 -13.55 10.05 22.80
N GLU A 582 -12.57 10.88 23.15
CA GLU A 582 -12.80 12.27 23.52
C GLU A 582 -13.54 13.03 22.42
N ARG A 583 -13.04 12.93 21.18
CA ARG A 583 -13.66 13.56 20.01
C ARG A 583 -15.07 13.02 19.77
N PHE A 584 -15.26 11.71 19.87
CA PHE A 584 -16.56 11.07 19.70
C PHE A 584 -17.59 11.54 20.73
N ILE A 585 -17.19 11.70 21.99
CA ILE A 585 -18.06 12.25 23.05
C ILE A 585 -18.53 13.65 22.67
N CYS A 586 -17.61 14.54 22.31
CA CYS A 586 -17.94 15.91 21.94
C CYS A 586 -18.89 15.96 20.74
N VAL A 587 -18.59 15.19 19.68
CA VAL A 587 -19.46 15.09 18.49
C VAL A 587 -20.85 14.58 18.87
N SER A 588 -20.95 13.54 19.69
CA SER A 588 -22.24 12.97 20.09
C SER A 588 -23.08 14.00 20.85
N GLN A 589 -22.50 14.70 21.82
CA GLN A 589 -23.19 15.74 22.59
C GLN A 589 -23.69 16.88 21.69
N MET A 590 -22.85 17.33 20.75
CA MET A 590 -23.25 18.39 19.83
C MET A 590 -24.35 17.96 18.84
N GLN A 591 -24.34 16.69 18.43
CA GLN A 591 -25.39 16.11 17.60
C GLN A 591 -26.71 15.99 18.36
N ASP A 592 -26.67 15.58 19.63
CA ASP A 592 -27.84 15.49 20.51
C ASP A 592 -28.49 16.87 20.71
N LEU A 593 -27.68 17.93 20.81
CA LEU A 593 -28.10 19.33 20.86
C LEU A 593 -28.45 19.94 19.48
N LYS A 594 -28.39 19.15 18.40
CA LYS A 594 -28.69 19.58 17.02
C LYS A 594 -27.93 20.84 16.58
N LEU A 595 -26.66 20.95 16.97
CA LEU A 595 -25.81 22.06 16.56
C LEU A 595 -25.46 22.01 15.06
N LYS A 596 -24.98 23.14 14.53
CA LYS A 596 -24.60 23.28 13.12
C LYS A 596 -23.50 22.29 12.75
N THR A 597 -23.58 21.72 11.55
CA THR A 597 -22.64 20.73 11.02
C THR A 597 -21.19 21.20 11.10
N GLU A 598 -20.91 22.45 10.75
CA GLU A 598 -19.56 23.05 10.80
C GLU A 598 -18.94 23.01 12.21
N MET A 599 -19.75 23.16 13.26
CA MET A 599 -19.26 23.08 14.64
C MET A 599 -18.96 21.62 15.02
N VAL A 600 -19.81 20.69 14.57
CA VAL A 600 -19.63 19.24 14.81
C VAL A 600 -18.37 18.74 14.11
N GLU A 601 -18.15 19.14 12.86
CA GLU A 601 -16.95 18.81 12.09
C GLU A 601 -15.69 19.36 12.76
N PHE A 602 -15.73 20.62 13.21
CA PHE A 602 -14.61 21.23 13.94
C PHE A 602 -14.26 20.47 15.21
N ALA A 603 -15.25 20.04 16.01
CA ALA A 603 -14.99 19.24 17.21
C ALA A 603 -14.34 17.87 16.90
N ALA A 604 -14.55 17.32 15.71
CA ALA A 604 -14.00 16.04 15.30
C ALA A 604 -12.56 16.09 14.77
N GLU A 605 -12.01 17.28 14.49
CA GLU A 605 -10.66 17.43 13.96
C GLU A 605 -9.60 16.97 14.96
N GLU A 606 -8.70 16.08 14.53
CA GLU A 606 -7.66 15.50 15.38
C GLU A 606 -6.49 16.46 15.66
N GLU A 607 -5.92 17.03 14.60
CA GLU A 607 -4.63 17.75 14.64
C GLU A 607 -4.76 19.27 14.83
N ASN A 608 -5.96 19.78 15.11
CA ASN A 608 -6.20 21.22 15.26
C ASN A 608 -6.24 21.64 16.74
N GLU A 609 -5.30 22.48 17.15
CA GLU A 609 -5.18 22.99 18.52
C GLU A 609 -6.44 23.76 18.98
N LYS A 610 -7.04 24.56 18.10
CA LYS A 610 -8.28 25.29 18.42
C LYS A 610 -9.44 24.31 18.60
N ALA A 611 -9.51 23.25 17.80
CA ALA A 611 -10.50 22.20 17.97
C ALA A 611 -10.30 21.45 19.30
N GLN A 612 -9.06 21.21 19.71
CA GLN A 612 -8.74 20.62 21.02
C GLN A 612 -9.21 21.51 22.17
N ARG A 613 -8.92 22.81 22.13
CA ARG A 613 -9.41 23.78 23.11
C ARG A 613 -10.93 23.83 23.16
N PHE A 614 -11.58 23.77 21.99
CA PHE A 614 -13.04 23.71 21.90
C PHE A 614 -13.62 22.45 22.56
N ARG A 615 -13.01 21.28 22.34
CA ARG A 615 -13.40 20.04 23.03
C ARG A 615 -13.24 20.13 24.54
N GLN A 616 -12.16 20.74 25.02
CA GLN A 616 -11.97 20.95 26.46
C GLN A 616 -13.10 21.79 27.06
N VAL A 617 -13.51 22.87 26.38
CA VAL A 617 -14.69 23.65 26.79
C VAL A 617 -15.93 22.76 26.88
N ILE A 618 -16.22 21.97 25.85
CA ILE A 618 -17.38 21.07 25.83
C ILE A 618 -17.35 20.11 27.02
N LEU A 619 -16.23 19.42 27.23
CA LEU A 619 -16.09 18.43 28.31
C LEU A 619 -16.23 19.07 29.70
N ARG A 620 -15.71 20.28 29.90
CA ARG A 620 -15.85 21.02 31.17
C ARG A 620 -17.30 21.42 31.42
N VAL A 621 -17.96 21.97 30.41
CA VAL A 621 -19.37 22.37 30.51
C VAL A 621 -20.25 21.16 30.80
N GLU A 622 -20.10 20.05 30.08
CA GLU A 622 -20.87 18.83 30.34
C GLU A 622 -20.62 18.27 31.76
N ALA A 623 -19.36 18.24 32.20
CA ALA A 623 -19.01 17.76 33.54
C ALA A 623 -19.67 18.61 34.65
N GLN A 624 -19.62 19.93 34.52
CA GLN A 624 -20.21 20.82 35.53
C GLN A 624 -21.74 20.83 35.49
N CYS A 625 -22.35 20.83 34.31
CA CYS A 625 -23.80 20.73 34.18
C CYS A 625 -24.31 19.44 34.82
N LYS A 626 -23.60 18.31 34.62
CA LYS A 626 -23.93 17.04 35.27
C LYS A 626 -23.85 17.11 36.80
N ILE A 627 -22.80 17.71 37.37
CA ILE A 627 -22.67 17.87 38.83
C ILE A 627 -23.84 18.66 39.41
N ILE A 628 -24.20 19.77 38.76
CA ILE A 628 -25.32 20.62 39.19
C ILE A 628 -26.64 19.86 39.06
N HIS A 629 -26.86 19.18 37.94
CA HIS A 629 -28.06 18.39 37.69
C HIS A 629 -28.25 17.30 38.75
N GLU A 630 -27.21 16.52 39.04
CA GLU A 630 -27.23 15.47 40.06
C GLU A 630 -27.52 16.04 41.45
N ARG A 631 -26.86 17.14 41.84
CA ARG A 631 -27.09 17.82 43.12
C ARG A 631 -28.54 18.28 43.28
N LEU A 632 -29.09 18.95 42.26
CA LEU A 632 -30.46 19.48 42.31
C LEU A 632 -31.51 18.37 42.28
N SER A 633 -31.23 17.24 41.62
CA SER A 633 -32.15 16.10 41.55
C SER A 633 -32.19 15.24 42.83
N GLY A 634 -31.12 15.26 43.63
CA GLY A 634 -30.91 14.35 44.76
C GLY A 634 -31.58 14.75 46.08
N ASP A 635 -32.06 15.99 46.21
CA ASP A 635 -32.69 16.51 47.43
C ASP A 635 -34.03 17.18 47.11
N GLY A 636 -35.10 16.74 47.79
CA GLY A 636 -36.46 17.25 47.62
C GLY A 636 -36.60 18.74 47.92
N SER A 637 -35.67 19.33 48.68
CA SER A 637 -35.63 20.77 48.97
C SER A 637 -35.38 21.64 47.72
N TYR A 638 -34.74 21.08 46.67
CA TYR A 638 -34.41 21.80 45.43
C TYR A 638 -35.39 21.56 44.27
N ARG A 639 -36.50 20.87 44.49
CA ARG A 639 -37.41 20.42 43.40
C ARG A 639 -37.82 21.55 42.44
N ALA A 640 -38.21 22.71 42.95
CA ALA A 640 -38.61 23.85 42.12
C ALA A 640 -37.44 24.45 41.32
N THR A 641 -36.23 24.42 41.88
CA THR A 641 -34.99 24.87 41.21
C THR A 641 -34.56 23.86 40.14
N TYR A 642 -34.68 22.56 40.44
CA TYR A 642 -34.40 21.48 39.51
C TYR A 642 -35.29 21.54 38.25
N GLU A 643 -36.61 21.76 38.42
CA GLU A 643 -37.53 21.89 37.28
C GLU A 643 -37.17 23.09 36.37
N LYS A 644 -36.74 24.21 36.95
CA LYS A 644 -36.26 25.38 36.18
C LYS A 644 -34.91 25.13 35.51
N TRP A 645 -33.98 24.48 36.21
CA TRP A 645 -32.67 24.09 35.67
C TRP A 645 -32.85 23.18 34.46
N GLN A 646 -33.69 22.15 34.57
CA GLN A 646 -33.96 21.19 33.49
C GLN A 646 -34.47 21.87 32.21
N GLN A 647 -35.22 22.97 32.34
CA GLN A 647 -35.71 23.75 31.20
C GLN A 647 -34.66 24.71 30.60
N ALA A 648 -33.64 25.09 31.37
CA ALA A 648 -32.64 26.10 30.97
C ALA A 648 -31.28 25.51 30.56
N GLU A 649 -30.93 24.32 31.06
CA GLU A 649 -29.63 23.67 30.88
C GLU A 649 -29.23 23.51 29.40
N GLU A 650 -30.16 23.06 28.55
CA GLU A 650 -29.90 22.87 27.12
C GLU A 650 -29.52 24.19 26.42
N ALA A 651 -30.29 25.24 26.65
CA ALA A 651 -30.04 26.57 26.08
C ALA A 651 -28.72 27.17 26.59
N TYR A 652 -28.38 26.91 27.85
CA TYR A 652 -27.11 27.34 28.44
C TYR A 652 -25.92 26.66 27.74
N ARG A 653 -25.94 25.32 27.61
CA ARG A 653 -24.89 24.55 26.91
C ARG A 653 -24.71 25.01 25.46
N ILE A 654 -25.81 25.15 24.71
CA ILE A 654 -25.78 25.66 23.33
C ILE A 654 -25.12 27.04 23.24
N SER A 655 -25.42 27.93 24.20
CA SER A 655 -24.86 29.29 24.25
C SER A 655 -23.34 29.24 24.45
N LEU A 656 -22.86 28.47 25.43
CA LEU A 656 -21.44 28.33 25.71
C LEU A 656 -20.66 27.74 24.53
N TYR A 657 -21.19 26.69 23.89
CA TYR A 657 -20.54 26.09 22.71
C TYR A 657 -20.49 27.06 21.53
N THR A 658 -21.56 27.82 21.32
CA THR A 658 -21.60 28.83 20.25
C THR A 658 -20.61 29.96 20.49
N ILE A 659 -20.49 30.43 21.73
CA ILE A 659 -19.54 31.48 22.12
C ILE A 659 -18.11 31.00 21.91
N ALA A 660 -17.77 29.82 22.45
CA ALA A 660 -16.44 29.24 22.36
C ALA A 660 -16.01 29.02 20.89
N TYR A 661 -16.89 28.42 20.08
CA TYR A 661 -16.64 28.21 18.66
C TYR A 661 -16.34 29.52 17.91
N LYS A 662 -17.22 30.53 18.08
CA LYS A 662 -17.06 31.83 17.41
C LYS A 662 -15.78 32.54 17.82
N MET A 663 -15.44 32.52 19.10
CA MET A 663 -14.26 33.20 19.64
C MET A 663 -12.95 32.55 19.19
N LEU A 664 -12.91 31.21 19.16
CA LEU A 664 -11.74 30.46 18.67
C LEU A 664 -11.48 30.68 17.17
N LEU A 665 -12.55 30.78 16.37
CA LEU A 665 -12.42 31.06 14.93
C LEU A 665 -12.16 32.54 14.62
N ASN A 666 -12.70 33.45 15.43
CA ASN A 666 -12.51 34.88 15.25
C ASN A 666 -12.25 35.59 16.60
N PRO A 667 -10.98 35.77 17.00
CA PRO A 667 -10.65 36.46 18.25
C PRO A 667 -11.05 37.95 18.28
N SER A 668 -11.30 38.58 17.12
CA SER A 668 -11.63 40.02 17.06
C SER A 668 -12.96 40.39 17.72
N ILE A 669 -13.86 39.40 17.90
CA ILE A 669 -15.16 39.58 18.55
C ILE A 669 -15.13 39.26 20.06
N ALA A 670 -13.93 39.12 20.66
CA ALA A 670 -13.77 38.73 22.06
C ALA A 670 -14.56 39.60 23.05
N LYS A 671 -14.61 40.92 22.84
CA LYS A 671 -15.35 41.85 23.72
C LYS A 671 -16.86 41.59 23.71
N ASP A 672 -17.42 41.36 22.53
CA ASP A 672 -18.84 41.06 22.36
C ASP A 672 -19.17 39.68 22.94
N MET A 673 -18.30 38.70 22.68
CA MET A 673 -18.46 37.32 23.19
C MET A 673 -18.33 37.24 24.72
N ARG A 674 -17.41 37.98 25.35
CA ARG A 674 -17.34 38.12 26.84
C ARG A 674 -18.64 38.68 27.41
N THR A 675 -19.28 39.60 26.70
CA THR A 675 -20.57 40.18 27.13
C THR A 675 -21.70 39.16 27.01
N GLU A 676 -21.76 38.41 25.91
CA GLU A 676 -22.75 37.34 25.74
C GLU A 676 -22.54 36.18 26.73
N LEU A 677 -21.30 35.88 27.07
CA LEU A 677 -20.95 34.88 28.07
C LEU A 677 -21.51 35.26 29.45
N LYS A 678 -21.22 36.48 29.93
CA LYS A 678 -21.78 37.01 31.19
C LYS A 678 -23.31 37.05 31.19
N LYS A 679 -23.95 37.30 30.04
CA LYS A 679 -25.41 37.25 29.90
C LYS A 679 -25.93 35.81 30.05
N ALA A 680 -25.25 34.83 29.46
CA ALA A 680 -25.62 33.42 29.58
C ALA A 680 -25.44 32.92 31.03
N GLU A 681 -24.33 33.30 31.67
CA GLU A 681 -24.04 33.04 33.08
C GLU A 681 -25.12 33.63 34.00
N LYS A 682 -25.44 34.93 33.86
CA LYS A 682 -26.46 35.58 34.70
C LYS A 682 -27.81 34.89 34.63
N LYS A 683 -28.28 34.53 33.43
CA LYS A 683 -29.57 33.85 33.23
C LYS A 683 -29.67 32.53 33.99
N ILE A 684 -28.58 31.78 34.08
CA ILE A 684 -28.57 30.48 34.75
C ILE A 684 -28.33 30.64 36.26
N LEU A 685 -27.57 31.65 36.68
CA LEU A 685 -27.40 32.02 38.10
C LEU A 685 -28.72 32.46 38.73
N ASP A 686 -29.57 33.19 38.01
CA ASP A 686 -30.92 33.58 38.49
C ASP A 686 -31.81 32.36 38.86
N ILE A 687 -31.43 31.15 38.40
CA ILE A 687 -32.11 29.89 38.72
C ILE A 687 -31.44 29.19 39.90
N VAL A 688 -30.12 28.96 39.84
CA VAL A 688 -29.41 28.11 40.81
C VAL A 688 -28.85 28.86 42.01
N ASP A 689 -28.82 30.18 41.95
CA ASP A 689 -28.30 31.09 42.97
C ASP A 689 -29.22 32.32 43.14
N PRO A 690 -30.52 32.14 43.43
CA PRO A 690 -31.46 33.25 43.57
C PRO A 690 -31.17 34.07 44.83
N GLU A 691 -31.37 35.38 44.76
CA GLU A 691 -31.23 36.26 45.92
C GLU A 691 -32.21 35.88 47.04
N SER A 692 -31.72 35.85 48.30
CA SER A 692 -32.57 35.61 49.46
C SER A 692 -33.37 36.87 49.84
N ASP A 693 -34.68 36.73 50.05
CA ASP A 693 -35.53 37.84 50.51
C ASP A 693 -35.44 38.10 52.04
N SER A 694 -34.70 37.28 52.79
CA SER A 694 -34.65 37.36 54.26
C SER A 694 -33.54 38.31 54.76
N TYR A 695 -33.94 39.39 55.43
CA TYR A 695 -33.02 40.35 56.06
C TYR A 695 -32.13 39.72 57.14
N ILE A 696 -32.64 38.74 57.89
CA ILE A 696 -31.88 38.04 58.95
C ILE A 696 -30.79 37.18 58.31
N TYR A 697 -31.11 36.49 57.21
CA TYR A 697 -30.16 35.65 56.51
C TYR A 697 -29.03 36.49 55.88
N LYS A 698 -29.37 37.66 55.30
CA LYS A 698 -28.38 38.64 54.81
C LYS A 698 -27.45 39.13 55.92
N ALA A 699 -27.97 39.45 57.11
CA ALA A 699 -27.15 39.90 58.24
C ALA A 699 -26.17 38.82 58.73
N ILE A 700 -26.60 37.55 58.78
CA ILE A 700 -25.74 36.42 59.16
C ILE A 700 -24.64 36.20 58.13
N ILE A 701 -24.95 36.27 56.83
CA ILE A 701 -23.97 36.17 55.75
C ILE A 701 -22.89 37.25 55.88
N VAL A 702 -23.30 38.50 56.15
CA VAL A 702 -22.35 39.63 56.32
C VAL A 702 -21.42 39.37 57.51
N LEU A 703 -21.96 38.97 58.67
CA LEU A 703 -21.15 38.65 59.85
C LEU A 703 -20.19 37.48 59.59
N ALA A 704 -20.65 36.41 58.95
CA ALA A 704 -19.83 35.25 58.64
C ALA A 704 -18.68 35.59 57.66
N ASN A 705 -18.94 36.46 56.68
CA ASN A 705 -17.91 36.95 55.76
C ASN A 705 -16.89 37.86 56.44
N ILE A 706 -17.31 38.73 57.38
CA ILE A 706 -16.39 39.56 58.19
C ILE A 706 -15.48 38.67 59.03
N VAL A 707 -16.03 37.64 59.67
CA VAL A 707 -15.25 36.70 60.50
C VAL A 707 -14.20 35.97 59.66
N ILE A 708 -14.57 35.44 58.48
CA ILE A 708 -13.61 34.76 57.60
C ILE A 708 -12.54 35.72 57.07
N ALA A 709 -12.93 36.92 56.65
CA ALA A 709 -12.00 37.93 56.16
C ALA A 709 -10.97 38.32 57.23
N ALA A 710 -11.42 38.52 58.47
CA ALA A 710 -10.57 38.85 59.60
C ALA A 710 -9.65 37.68 60.02
N CYS A 711 -10.19 36.46 60.11
CA CYS A 711 -9.42 35.28 60.52
C CYS A 711 -8.40 34.83 59.46
N SER A 712 -8.67 35.07 58.18
CA SER A 712 -7.77 34.69 57.08
C SER A 712 -6.85 35.81 56.60
N LEU A 713 -6.91 37.00 57.22
CA LEU A 713 -6.22 38.22 56.76
C LEU A 713 -6.45 38.47 55.26
N LEU A 714 -7.69 38.27 54.79
CA LEU A 714 -8.11 38.35 53.38
C LEU A 714 -7.47 37.32 52.42
N GLY A 715 -6.55 36.46 52.88
CA GLY A 715 -5.84 35.50 52.02
C GLY A 715 -6.77 34.46 51.40
N ALA A 716 -7.72 33.93 52.18
CA ALA A 716 -8.71 32.99 51.69
C ALA A 716 -9.67 33.64 50.67
N ASN A 717 -10.07 34.89 50.90
CA ASN A 717 -10.92 35.66 50.01
C ASN A 717 -10.23 35.99 48.68
N GLY A 718 -8.94 36.34 48.71
CA GLY A 718 -8.14 36.56 47.50
C GLY A 718 -7.99 35.30 46.65
N TYR A 719 -7.71 34.15 47.28
CA TYR A 719 -7.65 32.86 46.59
C TYR A 719 -9.01 32.47 45.98
N LYS A 720 -10.11 32.68 46.70
CA LYS A 720 -11.47 32.43 46.20
C LYS A 720 -11.81 33.30 45.00
N TYR A 721 -11.49 34.60 45.07
CA TYR A 721 -11.74 35.54 43.97
C TYR A 721 -10.98 35.13 42.70
N HIS A 722 -9.71 34.71 42.84
CA HIS A 722 -8.93 34.19 41.72
C HIS A 722 -9.62 32.99 41.06
N LYS A 723 -10.09 32.02 41.86
CA LYS A 723 -10.72 30.78 41.37
C LYS A 723 -12.14 30.95 40.83
N THR A 724 -12.95 31.83 41.41
CA THR A 724 -14.42 31.87 41.18
C THR A 724 -14.94 33.24 40.73
N GLY A 725 -14.12 34.29 40.78
CA GLY A 725 -14.55 35.66 40.50
C GLY A 725 -15.38 36.30 41.61
N ASN A 726 -15.66 35.60 42.71
CA ASN A 726 -16.36 36.13 43.87
C ASN A 726 -15.44 36.19 45.10
N PHE A 727 -15.44 37.34 45.79
CA PHE A 727 -14.62 37.59 46.97
C PHE A 727 -15.24 37.03 48.27
N TRP A 728 -16.56 36.90 48.33
CA TRP A 728 -17.29 36.54 49.54
C TRP A 728 -17.64 35.05 49.59
N PHE A 729 -17.60 34.46 50.79
CA PHE A 729 -17.76 33.01 50.98
C PHE A 729 -19.21 32.56 51.03
N PHE A 730 -20.07 33.30 51.75
CA PHE A 730 -21.41 32.83 52.10
C PHE A 730 -22.57 33.51 51.35
N ASN A 731 -22.27 34.30 50.31
CA ASN A 731 -23.29 35.06 49.58
C ASN A 731 -23.88 34.32 48.37
N GLN A 732 -23.55 33.04 48.16
CA GLN A 732 -23.96 32.28 46.99
C GLN A 732 -24.17 30.79 47.30
N THR A 733 -24.92 30.10 46.46
CA THR A 733 -25.04 28.63 46.49
C THR A 733 -23.79 27.96 45.93
N SER A 734 -23.57 26.68 46.29
CA SER A 734 -22.46 25.90 45.73
C SER A 734 -22.56 25.74 44.20
N SER A 735 -23.78 25.63 43.66
CA SER A 735 -24.00 25.57 42.22
C SER A 735 -23.73 26.91 41.54
N GLY A 736 -24.05 28.03 42.18
CA GLY A 736 -23.67 29.36 41.70
C GLY A 736 -22.15 29.58 41.71
N GLU A 737 -21.43 29.04 42.70
CA GLU A 737 -19.97 29.10 42.76
C GLU A 737 -19.31 28.33 41.61
N GLU A 738 -19.81 27.13 41.32
CA GLU A 738 -19.30 26.26 40.25
C GLU A 738 -19.54 26.85 38.86
N LEU A 739 -20.68 27.50 38.62
CA LEU A 739 -20.96 28.16 37.33
C LEU A 739 -20.05 29.37 37.08
N ARG A 740 -19.77 30.18 38.11
CA ARG A 740 -18.84 31.31 37.98
C ARG A 740 -17.40 30.84 37.74
N ALA A 741 -17.00 29.73 38.38
CA ALA A 741 -15.72 29.09 38.12
C ALA A 741 -15.64 28.52 36.69
N LEU A 742 -16.72 27.90 36.21
CA LEU A 742 -16.83 27.40 34.83
C LEU A 742 -16.69 28.54 33.81
N ASP A 743 -17.33 29.68 34.03
CA ASP A 743 -17.26 30.83 33.12
C ASP A 743 -15.81 31.33 32.94
N LYS A 744 -15.08 31.46 34.05
CA LYS A 744 -13.65 31.77 34.06
C LYS A 744 -12.80 30.72 33.34
N GLU A 745 -13.09 29.44 33.56
CA GLU A 745 -12.37 28.35 32.89
C GLU A 745 -12.65 28.31 31.37
N VAL A 746 -13.89 28.59 30.96
CA VAL A 746 -14.24 28.72 29.54
C VAL A 746 -13.46 29.86 28.91
N LEU A 747 -13.36 31.03 29.56
CA LEU A 747 -12.58 32.17 29.08
C LEU A 747 -11.10 31.84 28.93
N SER A 748 -10.47 31.21 29.93
CA SER A 748 -9.06 30.84 29.85
C SER A 748 -8.78 29.85 28.72
N LEU A 749 -9.74 28.97 28.43
CA LEU A 749 -9.64 28.00 27.33
C LEU A 749 -9.87 28.61 25.95
N ILE A 750 -10.43 29.82 25.80
CA ILE A 750 -10.73 30.44 24.49
C ILE A 750 -9.98 31.75 24.22
N GLU A 751 -9.27 32.29 25.21
CA GLU A 751 -8.44 33.49 25.06
C GLU A 751 -7.01 33.17 24.61
N PRO A 752 -6.39 34.00 23.75
CA PRO A 752 -4.97 33.84 23.41
C PRO A 752 -4.09 34.06 24.65
N GLU A 753 -2.98 33.33 24.79
CA GLU A 753 -2.07 33.27 25.97
C GLU A 753 -1.35 34.59 26.36
N THR A 754 -1.89 35.77 26.02
CA THR A 754 -1.23 37.06 26.24
C THR A 754 -2.13 38.10 26.87
N MET A 755 -2.75 37.81 28.02
CA MET A 755 -3.30 38.85 28.90
C MET A 755 -3.45 38.34 30.34
N ASP A 756 -2.36 38.09 31.10
CA ASP A 756 -2.46 38.03 32.58
C ASP A 756 -1.09 37.94 33.30
N GLU A 757 -0.17 38.89 33.08
CA GLU A 757 1.02 39.02 33.96
C GLU A 757 1.14 40.36 34.70
N ASN A 758 0.21 41.33 34.56
CA ASN A 758 0.40 42.67 35.14
C ASN A 758 -0.66 43.20 36.12
N GLU A 759 -1.59 42.39 36.62
CA GLU A 759 -2.58 42.86 37.63
C GLU A 759 -2.32 42.35 39.06
N TRP A 760 -1.07 42.06 39.43
CA TRP A 760 -0.75 41.55 40.78
C TRP A 760 -0.53 42.60 41.88
N TRP A 761 -0.63 43.92 41.62
CA TRP A 761 -0.27 44.94 42.63
C TRP A 761 -1.15 46.20 42.73
N SER A 762 -2.47 46.11 42.56
CA SER A 762 -3.33 47.23 42.99
C SER A 762 -4.70 46.78 43.48
N PHE A 763 -4.81 46.44 44.76
CA PHE A 763 -6.08 46.53 45.49
C PHE A 763 -5.87 47.25 46.82
N ASN A 764 -6.56 48.38 46.96
CA ASN A 764 -6.66 49.18 48.18
C ASN A 764 -8.12 49.02 48.65
N PRO A 765 -8.40 48.33 49.77
CA PRO A 765 -9.77 47.99 50.16
C PRO A 765 -10.38 49.16 50.95
N CYS A 766 -10.80 50.21 50.26
CA CYS A 766 -11.66 51.26 50.81
C CYS A 766 -12.43 51.90 49.67
N CYS A 767 -13.73 51.61 49.60
CA CYS A 767 -14.82 52.26 48.85
C CYS A 767 -15.58 51.26 47.98
N GLU A 768 -16.61 50.63 48.56
CA GLU A 768 -17.93 50.43 47.94
C GLU A 768 -18.88 49.90 49.03
N MET A 769 -19.32 50.82 49.88
CA MET A 769 -20.62 50.73 50.54
C MET A 769 -21.45 51.92 50.02
N SER A 770 -22.34 51.64 49.07
CA SER A 770 -23.56 52.41 48.80
C SER A 770 -24.51 51.58 47.97
#